data_AF-A0A959SZH0-F1
#
_entry.id   AF-A0A959SZH0-F1
#
_cell.length_a   1.000
_cell.length_b   1.000
_cell.length_c   1.000
_cell.angle_alpha   90.00
_cell.angle_beta   90.00
_cell.angle_gamma   90.00
#
_symmetry.space_group_name_H-M   'P 1'
#
loop_
_entity.id
_entity.type
_entity.pdbx_description
1 polymer ?
#
loop_
_entity_poly.entity_id
_entity_poly.type
_entity_poly.pdbx_seq_one_letter_code
_entity_poly.pdbx_strand_id
1 'polypeptide(L)'
;VSVLMAQFPSKEVAQLSYEYRTLGLGYANLGTMLMVSGIPYDSEEARAIAGAITAIMTGTAYKTSAEMAQHLGAFPRYEENKEHMLRVMRNHRLAAYDADEYEGLSLKPQGIHSKHCPDYLLKAACNAWDEAVEMGEKYGYRNAQSTVIAPTGTIGLVMDCDTTGVEPDFALVKFKKLSGGGYFRIINQSVPTALKNLGYSEKETESIIKYAVGAGSFSGAPFINHQTLSEKGFIADEIKKLDKAAATAFEISFVFNKYTLGEECLQRLGFTPEQYNDFEWSLLEALGFTDEEIEAANDYVCGTMMLEGAPMLKEEHLPVFDCANKCGKKGKRYIHAHGHIRMMGATQPFISGAISKTINLPHEATVEEISDAYYLSWQLGLKANALYRDGSKLSQPLSTKSDKKKKESDKTTAETKQQLVEEEGSNIVDLGKLTVEELLDEVQKRVQASPDTKLKRKLASIVERRSLPAKRRGFTQKAKINGQAIFLRTGEYSDGTLGEIFIDMAKEGATMRSMMNCFAISISIGLQYGVPLEEFVDKFAFTKFDPSGFVEHPNIKSTTSIVDFIFRVLGYEYLGRTDLVHVLDKPEVMNTGADDWDEVPSGLEYAEKQELSSVRVTPSSGGAATQPAKNQRAIQAVKTETGVEAVNAAARNMQSDAPACNVCGHIMMRSGTCYKCLNCGNQGGCS
;
A
#
# COMPACT_ATOMS: atom_id res chain seq x y z
N VAL A 1 -12.20 24.17 0.75
CA VAL A 1 -10.95 23.62 1.31
C VAL A 1 -9.91 23.36 0.22
N SER A 2 -10.05 22.30 -0.58
CA SER A 2 -8.98 21.62 -1.35
C SER A 2 -8.06 22.42 -2.28
N VAL A 3 -8.42 23.66 -2.67
CA VAL A 3 -7.57 24.51 -3.54
C VAL A 3 -7.01 25.73 -2.80
N LEU A 4 -7.78 26.36 -1.90
CA LEU A 4 -7.41 27.62 -1.22
C LEU A 4 -6.89 27.43 0.20
N MET A 5 -7.06 26.24 0.78
CA MET A 5 -6.68 25.91 2.17
C MET A 5 -5.75 24.70 2.23
N ALA A 6 -5.34 24.15 1.09
CA ALA A 6 -4.37 23.07 1.02
C ALA A 6 -2.95 23.62 1.19
N GLN A 7 -2.11 22.88 1.90
CA GLN A 7 -0.67 23.09 1.90
C GLN A 7 -0.07 22.24 0.78
N PHE A 8 0.81 22.83 -0.02
CA PHE A 8 1.37 22.20 -1.21
C PHE A 8 2.87 21.94 -1.03
N PRO A 9 3.41 20.80 -1.52
CA PRO A 9 4.81 20.43 -1.31
C PRO A 9 5.79 21.20 -2.20
N SER A 10 5.32 21.87 -3.25
CA SER A 10 6.13 22.75 -4.12
C SER A 10 5.32 23.97 -4.57
N LYS A 11 6.02 25.01 -5.00
CA LYS A 11 5.44 26.26 -5.51
C LYS A 11 4.66 26.03 -6.81
N GLU A 12 5.17 25.16 -7.66
CA GLU A 12 4.64 24.82 -8.99
C GLU A 12 3.30 24.10 -8.84
N VAL A 13 3.22 23.13 -7.91
CA VAL A 13 1.97 22.43 -7.57
C VAL A 13 0.95 23.42 -6.99
N ALA A 14 1.36 24.36 -6.13
CA ALA A 14 0.47 25.39 -5.59
C ALA A 14 -0.08 26.31 -6.69
N GLN A 15 0.80 26.78 -7.59
CA GLN A 15 0.47 27.68 -8.68
C GLN A 15 -0.50 27.03 -9.67
N LEU A 16 -0.19 25.82 -10.17
CA LEU A 16 -1.06 25.11 -11.11
C LEU A 16 -2.42 24.74 -10.48
N SER A 17 -2.44 24.36 -9.20
CA SER A 17 -3.68 24.10 -8.46
C SER A 17 -4.56 25.35 -8.37
N TYR A 18 -3.98 26.54 -8.21
CA TYR A 18 -4.72 27.79 -8.20
C TYR A 18 -5.17 28.26 -9.59
N GLU A 19 -4.31 28.12 -10.61
CA GLU A 19 -4.55 28.57 -11.99
C GLU A 19 -5.64 27.77 -12.71
N TYR A 20 -5.72 26.46 -12.48
CA TYR A 20 -6.69 25.56 -13.14
C TYR A 20 -7.80 25.03 -12.22
N ARG A 21 -7.59 25.08 -10.89
CA ARG A 21 -8.60 24.71 -9.88
C ARG A 21 -9.16 23.29 -10.06
N THR A 22 -8.33 22.36 -10.49
CA THR A 22 -8.70 20.98 -10.77
C THR A 22 -9.22 20.26 -9.52
N LEU A 23 -10.32 19.55 -9.66
CA LEU A 23 -10.93 18.69 -8.64
C LEU A 23 -11.10 17.27 -9.19
N GLY A 24 -11.46 16.35 -8.30
CA GLY A 24 -11.72 14.96 -8.61
C GLY A 24 -12.85 14.40 -7.76
N LEU A 25 -14.09 14.75 -8.09
CA LEU A 25 -15.28 14.11 -7.54
C LEU A 25 -15.54 12.77 -8.27
N GLY A 26 -15.90 11.74 -7.51
CA GLY A 26 -16.27 10.41 -7.99
C GLY A 26 -17.14 9.69 -6.98
N TYR A 27 -17.60 8.50 -7.32
CA TYR A 27 -18.42 7.63 -6.47
C TYR A 27 -17.72 6.30 -6.17
N ALA A 28 -18.35 5.46 -5.35
CA ALA A 28 -17.96 4.07 -5.07
C ALA A 28 -19.18 3.15 -5.13
N ASN A 29 -18.99 1.85 -4.83
CA ASN A 29 -20.06 0.88 -4.59
C ASN A 29 -20.99 0.55 -5.77
N LEU A 30 -20.61 0.87 -7.02
CA LEU A 30 -21.49 0.67 -8.19
C LEU A 30 -21.83 -0.80 -8.44
N GLY A 31 -20.84 -1.70 -8.41
CA GLY A 31 -21.07 -3.13 -8.62
C GLY A 31 -22.03 -3.73 -7.59
N THR A 32 -21.97 -3.23 -6.36
CA THR A 32 -22.88 -3.57 -5.27
C THR A 32 -24.30 -3.09 -5.55
N MET A 33 -24.47 -1.85 -6.00
CA MET A 33 -25.77 -1.27 -6.34
C MET A 33 -26.45 -2.07 -7.47
N LEU A 34 -25.69 -2.45 -8.50
CA LEU A 34 -26.18 -3.31 -9.60
C LEU A 34 -26.59 -4.70 -9.10
N MET A 35 -25.71 -5.38 -8.32
CA MET A 35 -25.99 -6.69 -7.73
C MET A 35 -27.26 -6.68 -6.85
N VAL A 36 -27.40 -5.69 -5.96
CA VAL A 36 -28.58 -5.52 -5.10
C VAL A 36 -29.84 -5.22 -5.92
N SER A 37 -29.71 -4.54 -7.05
CA SER A 37 -30.82 -4.28 -7.98
C SER A 37 -31.22 -5.51 -8.82
N GLY A 38 -30.49 -6.63 -8.71
CA GLY A 38 -30.72 -7.83 -9.52
C GLY A 38 -30.14 -7.73 -10.94
N ILE A 39 -29.28 -6.74 -11.23
CA ILE A 39 -28.81 -6.42 -12.58
C ILE A 39 -27.38 -6.98 -12.78
N PRO A 40 -27.15 -7.88 -13.76
CA PRO A 40 -25.82 -8.37 -14.10
C PRO A 40 -24.86 -7.24 -14.48
N TYR A 41 -23.67 -7.20 -13.89
CA TYR A 41 -22.70 -6.12 -14.12
C TYR A 41 -22.27 -5.99 -15.59
N ASP A 42 -22.13 -7.10 -16.32
CA ASP A 42 -21.77 -7.09 -17.75
C ASP A 42 -22.99 -7.09 -18.69
N SER A 43 -24.02 -6.30 -18.36
CA SER A 43 -25.22 -6.10 -19.17
C SER A 43 -25.31 -4.69 -19.77
N GLU A 44 -26.07 -4.52 -20.86
CA GLU A 44 -26.32 -3.20 -21.45
C GLU A 44 -27.11 -2.28 -20.49
N GLU A 45 -28.00 -2.85 -19.67
CA GLU A 45 -28.74 -2.13 -18.63
C GLU A 45 -27.81 -1.57 -17.56
N ALA A 46 -26.90 -2.41 -17.02
CA ALA A 46 -25.91 -1.97 -16.05
C ALA A 46 -25.02 -0.85 -16.59
N ARG A 47 -24.59 -0.95 -17.86
CA ARG A 47 -23.79 0.07 -18.54
C ARG A 47 -24.56 1.37 -18.75
N ALA A 48 -25.82 1.30 -19.19
CA ALA A 48 -26.66 2.48 -19.39
C ALA A 48 -27.01 3.19 -18.07
N ILE A 49 -27.24 2.44 -16.98
CA ILE A 49 -27.41 2.98 -15.63
C ILE A 49 -26.11 3.64 -15.13
N ALA A 50 -24.97 2.98 -15.31
CA ALA A 50 -23.67 3.53 -14.91
C ALA A 50 -23.33 4.83 -15.66
N GLY A 51 -23.56 4.86 -16.97
CA GLY A 51 -23.41 6.05 -17.80
C GLY A 51 -24.29 7.20 -17.31
N ALA A 52 -25.58 6.95 -17.06
CA ALA A 52 -26.50 7.95 -16.54
C ALA A 52 -26.12 8.48 -15.14
N ILE A 53 -25.73 7.61 -14.20
CA ILE A 53 -25.26 8.03 -12.87
C ILE A 53 -24.01 8.93 -12.99
N THR A 54 -23.09 8.57 -13.87
CA THR A 54 -21.85 9.34 -14.11
C THR A 54 -22.14 10.68 -14.79
N ALA A 55 -23.08 10.69 -15.74
CA ALA A 55 -23.54 11.89 -16.42
C ALA A 55 -24.23 12.87 -15.45
N ILE A 56 -25.14 12.39 -14.60
CA ILE A 56 -25.79 13.19 -13.55
C ILE A 56 -24.74 13.81 -12.62
N MET A 57 -23.77 13.00 -12.14
CA MET A 57 -22.70 13.48 -11.25
C MET A 57 -21.87 14.59 -11.90
N THR A 58 -21.34 14.37 -13.11
CA THR A 58 -20.41 15.32 -13.74
C THR A 58 -21.13 16.54 -14.31
N GLY A 59 -22.32 16.38 -14.90
CA GLY A 59 -23.16 17.49 -15.34
C GLY A 59 -23.51 18.42 -14.17
N THR A 60 -24.03 17.86 -13.07
CA THR A 60 -24.30 18.63 -11.84
C THR A 60 -23.03 19.30 -11.30
N ALA A 61 -21.88 18.61 -11.30
CA ALA A 61 -20.62 19.20 -10.85
C ALA A 61 -20.16 20.39 -11.71
N TYR A 62 -20.35 20.34 -13.04
CA TYR A 62 -20.03 21.46 -13.93
C TYR A 62 -21.07 22.59 -13.88
N LYS A 63 -22.37 22.28 -13.73
CA LYS A 63 -23.41 23.28 -13.41
C LYS A 63 -23.05 24.06 -12.15
N THR A 64 -22.76 23.37 -11.04
CA THR A 64 -22.30 23.99 -9.79
C THR A 64 -21.02 24.80 -10.00
N SER A 65 -20.09 24.32 -10.84
CA SER A 65 -18.87 25.06 -11.18
C SER A 65 -19.15 26.35 -11.97
N ALA A 66 -20.21 26.39 -12.78
CA ALA A 66 -20.65 27.60 -13.48
C ALA A 66 -21.44 28.57 -12.58
N GLU A 67 -22.30 28.07 -11.69
CA GLU A 67 -22.92 28.85 -10.61
C GLU A 67 -21.85 29.52 -9.72
N MET A 68 -20.78 28.80 -9.38
CA MET A 68 -19.63 29.38 -8.67
C MET A 68 -18.86 30.40 -9.52
N ALA A 69 -18.83 30.25 -10.86
CA ALA A 69 -18.18 31.20 -11.75
C ALA A 69 -18.97 32.52 -11.88
N GLN A 70 -20.30 32.45 -11.91
CA GLN A 70 -21.20 33.62 -11.89
C GLN A 70 -20.89 34.57 -10.72
N HIS A 71 -20.58 34.03 -9.54
CA HIS A 71 -20.34 34.82 -8.34
C HIS A 71 -18.86 35.14 -8.05
N LEU A 72 -17.92 34.31 -8.52
CA LEU A 72 -16.50 34.40 -8.12
C LEU A 72 -15.53 34.51 -9.30
N GLY A 73 -16.03 34.61 -10.53
CA GLY A 73 -15.30 34.50 -11.79
C GLY A 73 -14.92 33.04 -12.12
N ALA A 74 -14.61 32.74 -13.38
CA ALA A 74 -14.09 31.43 -13.80
C ALA A 74 -12.71 31.11 -13.16
N PHE A 75 -12.09 29.96 -13.49
CA PHE A 75 -10.68 29.74 -13.10
C PHE A 75 -9.73 30.71 -13.86
N PRO A 76 -8.56 31.09 -13.30
CA PRO A 76 -7.67 32.08 -13.91
C PRO A 76 -7.31 31.85 -15.38
N ARG A 77 -7.11 30.59 -15.80
CA ARG A 77 -6.78 30.21 -17.20
C ARG A 77 -8.02 29.93 -18.08
N TYR A 78 -9.22 30.34 -17.68
CA TYR A 78 -10.43 29.97 -18.41
C TYR A 78 -10.49 30.53 -19.83
N GLU A 79 -10.17 31.81 -20.03
CA GLU A 79 -10.29 32.44 -21.36
C GLU A 79 -9.31 31.81 -22.38
N GLU A 80 -8.12 31.39 -21.93
CA GLU A 80 -7.12 30.65 -22.73
C GLU A 80 -7.62 29.25 -23.15
N ASN A 81 -8.47 28.61 -22.34
CA ASN A 81 -8.99 27.26 -22.57
C ASN A 81 -10.45 27.22 -23.07
N LYS A 82 -11.07 28.38 -23.26
CA LYS A 82 -12.53 28.56 -23.39
C LYS A 82 -13.16 27.76 -24.53
N GLU A 83 -12.61 27.89 -25.73
CA GLU A 83 -13.13 27.19 -26.92
C GLU A 83 -13.06 25.67 -26.75
N HIS A 84 -11.91 25.17 -26.28
CA HIS A 84 -11.69 23.75 -26.05
C HIS A 84 -12.58 23.19 -24.93
N MET A 85 -12.78 23.98 -23.86
CA MET A 85 -13.61 23.58 -22.73
C MET A 85 -15.09 23.52 -23.12
N LEU A 86 -15.64 24.55 -23.78
CA LEU A 86 -17.04 24.56 -24.22
C LEU A 86 -17.33 23.43 -25.21
N ARG A 87 -16.40 23.16 -26.14
CA ARG A 87 -16.45 21.98 -27.04
C ARG A 87 -16.53 20.67 -26.26
N VAL A 88 -15.72 20.50 -25.21
CA VAL A 88 -15.76 19.29 -24.35
C VAL A 88 -17.09 19.16 -23.62
N MET A 89 -17.66 20.25 -23.09
CA MET A 89 -18.95 20.20 -22.41
C MET A 89 -20.12 19.90 -23.35
N ARG A 90 -20.10 20.43 -24.58
CA ARG A 90 -21.07 20.05 -25.62
C ARG A 90 -20.90 18.60 -26.06
N ASN A 91 -19.69 18.08 -26.17
CA ASN A 91 -19.45 16.65 -26.42
C ASN A 91 -19.95 15.73 -25.28
N HIS A 92 -19.77 16.13 -24.02
CA HIS A 92 -20.37 15.42 -22.89
C HIS A 92 -21.91 15.41 -22.95
N ARG A 93 -22.52 16.54 -23.30
CA ARG A 93 -23.97 16.65 -23.54
C ARG A 93 -24.43 15.76 -24.71
N LEU A 94 -23.71 15.76 -25.83
CA LEU A 94 -24.01 14.93 -27.00
C LEU A 94 -23.97 13.42 -26.66
N ALA A 95 -23.03 12.99 -25.81
CA ALA A 95 -22.99 11.61 -25.31
C ALA A 95 -24.19 11.26 -24.41
N ALA A 96 -24.70 12.21 -23.60
CA ALA A 96 -25.87 11.97 -22.77
C ALA A 96 -27.15 11.75 -23.60
N TYR A 97 -27.19 12.30 -24.82
CA TYR A 97 -28.25 12.11 -25.82
C TYR A 97 -27.95 11.00 -26.85
N ASP A 98 -26.83 10.26 -26.71
CA ASP A 98 -26.37 9.21 -27.64
C ASP A 98 -26.29 9.66 -29.11
N ALA A 99 -25.83 10.91 -29.32
CA ALA A 99 -25.73 11.52 -30.65
C ALA A 99 -24.76 10.79 -31.59
N ASP A 100 -24.94 10.95 -32.90
CA ASP A 100 -24.05 10.38 -33.92
C ASP A 100 -22.82 11.24 -34.24
N GLU A 101 -22.96 12.56 -34.26
CA GLU A 101 -21.88 13.50 -34.55
C GLU A 101 -21.33 14.18 -33.28
N TYR A 102 -20.02 14.44 -33.25
CA TYR A 102 -19.31 15.05 -32.12
C TYR A 102 -18.33 16.12 -32.61
N GLU A 103 -18.17 17.19 -31.82
CA GLU A 103 -17.29 18.31 -32.16
C GLU A 103 -15.80 17.93 -32.01
N GLY A 104 -15.15 17.61 -33.13
CA GLY A 104 -13.70 17.46 -33.20
C GLY A 104 -13.13 16.24 -32.47
N LEU A 105 -13.89 15.14 -32.41
CA LEU A 105 -13.41 13.85 -31.91
C LEU A 105 -13.10 12.88 -33.07
N SER A 106 -12.08 12.05 -32.89
CA SER A 106 -11.67 11.00 -33.87
C SER A 106 -12.27 9.62 -33.59
N LEU A 107 -12.93 9.45 -32.45
CA LEU A 107 -13.61 8.23 -32.00
C LEU A 107 -15.00 8.61 -31.48
N LYS A 108 -16.05 7.84 -31.82
CA LYS A 108 -17.41 8.05 -31.28
C LYS A 108 -17.44 7.59 -29.81
N PRO A 109 -17.73 8.46 -28.83
CA PRO A 109 -17.96 8.06 -27.44
C PRO A 109 -19.16 7.11 -27.32
N GLN A 110 -19.21 6.31 -26.26
CA GLN A 110 -20.40 5.51 -25.94
C GLN A 110 -21.46 6.40 -25.29
N GLY A 111 -22.63 6.54 -25.91
CA GLY A 111 -23.73 7.30 -25.33
C GLY A 111 -24.58 6.49 -24.35
N ILE A 112 -25.60 7.13 -23.78
CA ILE A 112 -26.59 6.46 -22.91
C ILE A 112 -27.70 5.89 -23.78
N HIS A 113 -27.58 4.62 -24.18
CA HIS A 113 -28.59 3.93 -24.98
C HIS A 113 -29.96 3.91 -24.28
N SER A 114 -30.90 4.71 -24.79
CA SER A 114 -32.23 4.95 -24.18
C SER A 114 -33.06 3.67 -23.99
N LYS A 115 -32.90 2.69 -24.88
CA LYS A 115 -33.53 1.35 -24.77
C LYS A 115 -33.17 0.60 -23.47
N HIS A 116 -32.02 0.91 -22.87
CA HIS A 116 -31.45 0.19 -21.73
C HIS A 116 -31.32 1.05 -20.46
N CYS A 117 -31.63 2.35 -20.54
CA CYS A 117 -31.59 3.26 -19.39
C CYS A 117 -33.00 3.48 -18.82
N PRO A 118 -33.22 3.37 -17.49
CA PRO A 118 -34.47 3.78 -16.88
C PRO A 118 -34.83 5.24 -17.20
N ASP A 119 -36.07 5.44 -17.63
CA ASP A 119 -36.60 6.68 -18.21
C ASP A 119 -36.36 7.94 -17.35
N TYR A 120 -36.32 7.78 -16.02
CA TYR A 120 -36.06 8.86 -15.07
C TYR A 120 -34.56 9.18 -14.90
N LEU A 121 -33.67 8.20 -15.04
CA LEU A 121 -32.22 8.40 -15.02
C LEU A 121 -31.75 9.07 -16.30
N LEU A 122 -32.26 8.63 -17.46
CA LEU A 122 -31.93 9.24 -18.75
C LEU A 122 -32.30 10.73 -18.77
N LYS A 123 -33.53 11.07 -18.36
CA LYS A 123 -34.00 12.48 -18.30
C LYS A 123 -33.17 13.32 -17.33
N ALA A 124 -32.80 12.76 -16.16
CA ALA A 124 -31.92 13.44 -15.22
C ALA A 124 -30.49 13.65 -15.79
N ALA A 125 -29.95 12.67 -16.53
CA ALA A 125 -28.64 12.77 -17.18
C ALA A 125 -28.62 13.81 -18.31
N CYS A 126 -29.65 13.83 -19.17
CA CYS A 126 -29.82 14.86 -20.19
C CYS A 126 -29.90 16.26 -19.57
N ASN A 127 -30.85 16.48 -18.66
CA ASN A 127 -31.08 17.78 -18.02
C ASN A 127 -29.82 18.30 -17.30
N ALA A 128 -29.09 17.42 -16.60
CA ALA A 128 -27.86 17.81 -15.90
C ALA A 128 -26.75 18.32 -16.84
N TRP A 129 -26.74 17.88 -18.11
CA TRP A 129 -25.82 18.38 -19.13
C TRP A 129 -26.36 19.56 -19.94
N ASP A 130 -27.68 19.65 -20.14
CA ASP A 130 -28.32 20.85 -20.69
C ASP A 130 -28.02 22.07 -19.81
N GLU A 131 -28.31 21.98 -18.51
CA GLU A 131 -28.05 23.05 -17.54
C GLU A 131 -26.55 23.37 -17.37
N ALA A 132 -25.68 22.36 -17.44
CA ALA A 132 -24.24 22.56 -17.33
C ALA A 132 -23.64 23.29 -18.53
N VAL A 133 -24.15 23.06 -19.74
CA VAL A 133 -23.74 23.79 -20.96
C VAL A 133 -24.32 25.20 -20.94
N GLU A 134 -25.61 25.38 -20.67
CA GLU A 134 -26.24 26.72 -20.65
C GLU A 134 -25.56 27.68 -19.66
N MET A 135 -25.36 27.22 -18.41
CA MET A 135 -24.69 28.02 -17.39
C MET A 135 -23.22 28.28 -17.72
N GLY A 136 -22.53 27.29 -18.32
CA GLY A 136 -21.12 27.39 -18.69
C GLY A 136 -20.83 28.33 -19.86
N GLU A 137 -21.67 28.32 -20.90
CA GLU A 137 -21.55 29.25 -22.02
C GLU A 137 -21.82 30.71 -21.57
N LYS A 138 -22.66 30.89 -20.55
CA LYS A 138 -23.04 32.20 -20.00
C LYS A 138 -22.07 32.77 -18.97
N TYR A 139 -21.49 31.93 -18.11
CA TYR A 139 -20.68 32.38 -16.95
C TYR A 139 -19.25 31.80 -16.91
N GLY A 140 -18.91 30.86 -17.78
CA GLY A 140 -17.71 30.04 -17.67
C GLY A 140 -17.77 29.05 -16.51
N TYR A 141 -16.63 28.44 -16.16
CA TYR A 141 -16.54 27.42 -15.11
C TYR A 141 -15.47 27.79 -14.07
N ARG A 142 -15.71 27.45 -12.80
CA ARG A 142 -14.78 27.71 -11.69
C ARG A 142 -13.62 26.70 -11.60
N ASN A 143 -13.71 25.58 -12.31
CA ASN A 143 -12.79 24.44 -12.25
C ASN A 143 -12.55 23.88 -13.66
N ALA A 144 -11.29 23.72 -14.08
CA ALA A 144 -10.99 23.11 -15.39
C ALA A 144 -11.40 21.62 -15.44
N GLN A 145 -11.08 20.87 -14.38
CA GLN A 145 -11.52 19.49 -14.16
C GLN A 145 -12.39 19.44 -12.90
N SER A 146 -13.50 18.70 -12.93
CA SER A 146 -14.40 18.52 -11.79
C SER A 146 -14.44 17.08 -11.25
N THR A 147 -14.27 16.07 -12.11
CA THR A 147 -14.57 14.66 -11.82
C THR A 147 -13.46 13.68 -12.23
N VAL A 148 -13.30 12.63 -11.41
CA VAL A 148 -12.40 11.49 -11.65
C VAL A 148 -12.90 10.30 -10.83
N ILE A 149 -12.84 9.07 -11.36
CA ILE A 149 -13.08 7.89 -10.53
C ILE A 149 -11.74 7.43 -9.98
N ALA A 150 -11.43 7.87 -8.76
CA ALA A 150 -10.23 7.50 -8.01
C ALA A 150 -10.38 6.11 -7.36
N PRO A 151 -9.29 5.42 -7.00
CA PRO A 151 -9.37 4.11 -6.36
C PRO A 151 -9.81 4.29 -4.89
N THR A 152 -10.98 3.79 -4.51
CA THR A 152 -11.59 4.09 -3.21
C THR A 152 -11.23 3.09 -2.12
N GLY A 153 -10.08 2.40 -2.19
CA GLY A 153 -9.75 1.23 -1.36
C GLY A 153 -9.85 1.44 0.16
N THR A 154 -9.14 2.43 0.72
CA THR A 154 -9.17 2.67 2.18
C THR A 154 -10.49 3.30 2.64
N ILE A 155 -11.02 4.26 1.88
CA ILE A 155 -12.24 4.99 2.24
C ILE A 155 -13.50 4.15 2.05
N GLY A 156 -13.54 3.25 1.07
CA GLY A 156 -14.65 2.32 0.83
C GLY A 156 -14.86 1.37 2.00
N LEU A 157 -13.78 0.90 2.64
CA LEU A 157 -13.84 0.12 3.88
C LEU A 157 -14.37 0.92 5.09
N VAL A 158 -14.25 2.25 5.07
CA VAL A 158 -14.83 3.14 6.10
C VAL A 158 -16.27 3.53 5.77
N MET A 159 -16.65 3.48 4.50
CA MET A 159 -18.00 3.71 3.96
C MET A 159 -18.83 2.43 3.81
N ASP A 160 -18.36 1.29 4.35
CA ASP A 160 -18.97 -0.04 4.24
C ASP A 160 -19.35 -0.46 2.81
N CYS A 161 -18.48 -0.14 1.85
CA CYS A 161 -18.66 -0.43 0.43
C CYS A 161 -18.07 -1.80 0.06
N ASP A 162 -18.93 -2.73 -0.36
CA ASP A 162 -18.55 -4.05 -0.89
C ASP A 162 -17.69 -3.96 -2.18
N THR A 163 -17.87 -2.89 -2.97
CA THR A 163 -17.16 -2.63 -4.24
C THR A 163 -16.54 -1.23 -4.29
N THR A 164 -15.39 -1.08 -4.95
CA THR A 164 -14.63 0.20 -5.01
C THR A 164 -14.85 0.92 -6.33
N GLY A 165 -14.98 2.25 -6.32
CA GLY A 165 -15.21 3.03 -7.54
C GLY A 165 -16.36 2.52 -8.42
N VAL A 166 -15.98 2.12 -9.65
CA VAL A 166 -16.82 1.55 -10.72
C VAL A 166 -16.58 0.03 -10.91
N GLU A 167 -15.94 -0.63 -9.94
CA GLU A 167 -15.59 -2.06 -9.99
C GLU A 167 -16.79 -2.97 -9.66
N PRO A 168 -16.82 -4.23 -10.18
CA PRO A 168 -17.66 -5.28 -9.62
C PRO A 168 -17.03 -5.78 -8.31
N ASP A 169 -17.63 -6.77 -7.65
CA ASP A 169 -16.95 -7.42 -6.52
C ASP A 169 -15.73 -8.21 -7.00
N PHE A 170 -14.67 -8.19 -6.19
CA PHE A 170 -13.47 -8.98 -6.39
C PHE A 170 -13.75 -10.48 -6.30
N ALA A 171 -14.52 -10.88 -5.28
CA ALA A 171 -15.08 -12.21 -5.05
C ALA A 171 -16.07 -12.18 -3.86
N LEU A 172 -17.13 -12.99 -3.92
CA LEU A 172 -18.20 -13.05 -2.91
C LEU A 172 -17.70 -13.36 -1.48
N VAL A 173 -16.63 -14.15 -1.37
CA VAL A 173 -15.84 -14.31 -0.15
C VAL A 173 -14.37 -14.04 -0.50
N LYS A 174 -13.77 -13.05 0.16
CA LYS A 174 -12.47 -12.47 -0.17
C LYS A 174 -11.62 -12.33 1.11
N PHE A 175 -10.33 -12.69 1.06
CA PHE A 175 -9.48 -12.75 2.25
C PHE A 175 -8.38 -11.71 2.22
N LYS A 176 -8.34 -10.84 3.23
CA LYS A 176 -7.35 -9.77 3.37
C LYS A 176 -6.20 -10.24 4.25
N LYS A 177 -4.97 -10.21 3.72
CA LYS A 177 -3.76 -10.55 4.49
C LYS A 177 -3.42 -9.41 5.45
N LEU A 178 -3.17 -9.71 6.72
CA LEU A 178 -2.83 -8.70 7.73
C LEU A 178 -1.31 -8.51 7.83
N SER A 179 -0.87 -7.30 8.15
CA SER A 179 0.55 -6.94 8.26
C SER A 179 1.29 -7.65 9.40
N GLY A 180 0.57 -8.03 10.47
CA GLY A 180 1.08 -8.89 11.55
C GLY A 180 1.02 -10.39 11.26
N GLY A 181 0.66 -10.80 10.04
CA GLY A 181 0.35 -12.18 9.69
C GLY A 181 -1.12 -12.55 9.94
N GLY A 182 -1.54 -13.69 9.39
CA GLY A 182 -2.94 -14.12 9.38
C GLY A 182 -3.79 -13.47 8.29
N TYR A 183 -5.04 -13.92 8.21
CA TYR A 183 -6.03 -13.49 7.21
C TYR A 183 -7.32 -13.04 7.88
N PHE A 184 -7.94 -12.00 7.33
CA PHE A 184 -9.28 -11.54 7.70
C PHE A 184 -10.28 -11.94 6.60
N ARG A 185 -11.28 -12.75 6.96
CA ARG A 185 -12.36 -13.18 6.06
C ARG A 185 -13.35 -12.04 5.86
N ILE A 186 -13.55 -11.62 4.62
CA ILE A 186 -14.60 -10.67 4.22
C ILE A 186 -15.63 -11.45 3.40
N ILE A 187 -16.90 -11.30 3.75
CA ILE A 187 -18.05 -11.89 3.06
C ILE A 187 -18.86 -10.72 2.51
N ASN A 188 -19.28 -10.80 1.25
CA ASN A 188 -20.17 -9.82 0.63
C ASN A 188 -21.50 -9.77 1.41
N GLN A 189 -21.86 -8.60 1.95
CA GLN A 189 -23.07 -8.42 2.77
C GLN A 189 -24.32 -8.11 1.93
N SER A 190 -24.13 -8.00 0.62
CA SER A 190 -25.15 -7.55 -0.33
C SER A 190 -25.87 -8.71 -1.04
N VAL A 191 -25.26 -9.90 -1.10
CA VAL A 191 -25.87 -11.14 -1.60
C VAL A 191 -27.25 -11.45 -0.97
N PRO A 192 -27.47 -11.37 0.36
CA PRO A 192 -28.78 -11.63 0.95
C PRO A 192 -29.87 -10.67 0.45
N THR A 193 -29.52 -9.39 0.29
CA THR A 193 -30.41 -8.34 -0.19
C THR A 193 -30.71 -8.50 -1.68
N ALA A 194 -29.71 -8.86 -2.49
CA ALA A 194 -29.87 -9.19 -3.89
C ALA A 194 -30.80 -10.39 -4.10
N LEU A 195 -30.62 -11.48 -3.33
CA LEU A 195 -31.50 -12.65 -3.39
C LEU A 195 -32.94 -12.30 -3.01
N LYS A 196 -33.14 -11.49 -1.96
CA LYS A 196 -34.48 -10.99 -1.58
C LYS A 196 -35.13 -10.15 -2.69
N ASN A 197 -34.37 -9.29 -3.35
CA ASN A 197 -34.88 -8.44 -4.44
C ASN A 197 -35.16 -9.25 -5.73
N LEU A 198 -34.42 -10.34 -5.96
CA LEU A 198 -34.68 -11.35 -7.00
C LEU A 198 -35.86 -12.30 -6.67
N GLY A 199 -36.54 -12.09 -5.53
CA GLY A 199 -37.76 -12.80 -5.16
C GLY A 199 -37.57 -14.15 -4.46
N TYR A 200 -36.36 -14.50 -4.02
CA TYR A 200 -36.14 -15.72 -3.22
C TYR A 200 -36.72 -15.56 -1.81
N SER A 201 -37.26 -16.65 -1.26
CA SER A 201 -37.72 -16.69 0.14
C SER A 201 -36.54 -16.70 1.12
N GLU A 202 -36.83 -16.46 2.40
CA GLU A 202 -35.83 -16.49 3.48
C GLU A 202 -35.11 -17.84 3.57
N LYS A 203 -35.84 -18.96 3.38
CA LYS A 203 -35.26 -20.32 3.44
C LYS A 203 -34.35 -20.64 2.25
N GLU A 204 -34.71 -20.19 1.05
CA GLU A 204 -33.86 -20.31 -0.14
C GLU A 204 -32.61 -19.44 0.05
N THR A 205 -32.79 -18.21 0.53
CA THR A 205 -31.70 -17.27 0.83
C THR A 205 -30.73 -17.83 1.88
N GLU A 206 -31.22 -18.39 2.99
CA GLU A 206 -30.41 -19.09 4.01
C GLU A 206 -29.65 -20.29 3.42
N SER A 207 -30.32 -21.11 2.60
CA SER A 207 -29.71 -22.29 1.95
C SER A 207 -28.57 -21.89 0.99
N ILE A 208 -28.80 -20.84 0.20
CA ILE A 208 -27.84 -20.29 -0.77
C ILE A 208 -26.65 -19.62 -0.04
N ILE A 209 -26.89 -18.86 1.03
CA ILE A 209 -25.83 -18.26 1.85
C ILE A 209 -25.00 -19.34 2.56
N LYS A 210 -25.65 -20.37 3.15
CA LYS A 210 -24.93 -21.46 3.82
C LYS A 210 -24.01 -22.22 2.86
N TYR A 211 -24.38 -22.36 1.58
CA TYR A 211 -23.52 -22.96 0.56
C TYR A 211 -22.25 -22.15 0.28
N ALA A 212 -22.35 -20.81 0.25
CA ALA A 212 -21.20 -19.93 0.00
C ALA A 212 -20.33 -19.69 1.25
N VAL A 213 -20.95 -19.48 2.42
CA VAL A 213 -20.30 -19.05 3.66
C VAL A 213 -19.91 -20.23 4.57
N GLY A 214 -20.62 -21.36 4.46
CA GLY A 214 -20.46 -22.52 5.32
C GLY A 214 -21.32 -22.45 6.59
N ALA A 215 -21.37 -23.56 7.31
CA ALA A 215 -22.08 -23.69 8.59
C ALA A 215 -21.34 -23.02 9.76
N GLY A 216 -20.04 -22.73 9.64
CA GLY A 216 -19.20 -22.19 10.71
C GLY A 216 -18.95 -23.16 11.88
N SER A 217 -19.41 -24.41 11.78
CA SER A 217 -19.32 -25.45 12.79
C SER A 217 -19.26 -26.84 12.14
N PHE A 218 -18.59 -27.77 12.81
CA PHE A 218 -18.53 -29.20 12.46
C PHE A 218 -19.84 -29.95 12.76
N SER A 219 -20.87 -29.29 13.28
CA SER A 219 -22.17 -29.89 13.56
C SER A 219 -22.93 -30.22 12.26
N GLY A 220 -23.19 -31.52 12.03
CA GLY A 220 -23.85 -32.02 10.82
C GLY A 220 -22.96 -32.04 9.56
N ALA A 221 -21.64 -31.85 9.69
CA ALA A 221 -20.71 -31.94 8.57
C ALA A 221 -20.56 -33.40 8.07
N PRO A 222 -20.31 -33.61 6.77
CA PRO A 222 -19.98 -34.94 6.25
C PRO A 222 -18.57 -35.36 6.73
N PHE A 223 -18.40 -36.64 7.07
CA PHE A 223 -17.15 -37.30 7.48
C PHE A 223 -16.47 -36.76 8.76
N ILE A 224 -16.10 -35.48 8.82
CA ILE A 224 -15.43 -34.83 9.95
C ILE A 224 -16.45 -33.99 10.71
N ASN A 225 -17.06 -34.56 11.76
CA ASN A 225 -18.11 -33.91 12.55
C ASN A 225 -17.97 -34.20 14.05
N HIS A 226 -18.86 -33.62 14.86
CA HIS A 226 -18.83 -33.78 16.32
C HIS A 226 -18.81 -35.24 16.79
N GLN A 227 -19.53 -36.15 16.12
CA GLN A 227 -19.53 -37.58 16.48
C GLN A 227 -18.19 -38.23 16.10
N THR A 228 -17.76 -38.11 14.84
CA THR A 228 -16.54 -38.79 14.37
C THR A 228 -15.27 -38.23 15.01
N LEU A 229 -15.25 -36.94 15.39
CA LEU A 229 -14.17 -36.36 16.20
C LEU A 229 -14.15 -36.94 17.62
N SER A 230 -15.30 -37.11 18.28
CA SER A 230 -15.33 -37.77 19.60
C SER A 230 -14.96 -39.26 19.53
N GLU A 231 -15.36 -39.97 18.47
CA GLU A 231 -14.92 -41.36 18.20
C GLU A 231 -13.39 -41.45 17.96
N LYS A 232 -12.78 -40.40 17.39
CA LYS A 232 -11.31 -40.26 17.24
C LYS A 232 -10.61 -39.75 18.52
N GLY A 233 -11.32 -39.48 19.62
CA GLY A 233 -10.74 -39.13 20.92
C GLY A 233 -10.70 -37.63 21.27
N PHE A 234 -11.37 -36.75 20.51
CA PHE A 234 -11.53 -35.34 20.86
C PHE A 234 -12.59 -35.15 21.94
N ILE A 235 -12.27 -34.36 22.98
CA ILE A 235 -13.23 -34.03 24.05
C ILE A 235 -14.11 -32.83 23.68
N ALA A 236 -15.28 -32.72 24.32
CA ALA A 236 -16.27 -31.70 24.00
C ALA A 236 -15.73 -30.25 24.03
N ASP A 237 -14.78 -29.93 24.90
CA ASP A 237 -14.18 -28.58 24.96
C ASP A 237 -13.16 -28.32 23.85
N GLU A 238 -12.54 -29.35 23.27
CA GLU A 238 -11.71 -29.21 22.06
C GLU A 238 -12.57 -29.04 20.81
N ILE A 239 -13.70 -29.75 20.73
CA ILE A 239 -14.69 -29.56 19.66
C ILE A 239 -15.26 -28.13 19.69
N LYS A 240 -15.55 -27.57 20.89
CA LYS A 240 -15.92 -26.15 21.04
C LYS A 240 -14.81 -25.18 20.59
N LYS A 241 -13.52 -25.49 20.82
CA LYS A 241 -12.40 -24.69 20.30
C LYS A 241 -12.35 -24.74 18.77
N LEU A 242 -12.56 -25.92 18.18
CA LEU A 242 -12.60 -26.13 16.73
C LEU A 242 -13.76 -25.38 16.09
N ASP A 243 -14.99 -25.48 16.60
CA ASP A 243 -16.15 -24.70 16.12
C ASP A 243 -15.88 -23.18 16.20
N LYS A 244 -15.37 -22.70 17.34
CA LYS A 244 -15.04 -21.27 17.53
C LYS A 244 -13.98 -20.77 16.55
N ALA A 245 -13.05 -21.61 16.14
CA ALA A 245 -12.04 -21.29 15.14
C ALA A 245 -12.57 -21.43 13.70
N ALA A 246 -13.45 -22.40 13.44
CA ALA A 246 -14.03 -22.68 12.13
C ALA A 246 -14.85 -21.49 11.58
N ALA A 247 -15.55 -20.76 12.46
CA ALA A 247 -16.33 -19.58 12.10
C ALA A 247 -15.54 -18.49 11.33
N THR A 248 -14.22 -18.40 11.53
CA THR A 248 -13.34 -17.44 10.83
C THR A 248 -12.27 -18.10 9.94
N ALA A 249 -12.25 -19.43 9.86
CA ALA A 249 -11.25 -20.19 9.12
C ALA A 249 -11.40 -20.04 7.59
N PHE A 250 -10.26 -20.09 6.89
CA PHE A 250 -10.22 -20.24 5.43
C PHE A 250 -10.42 -21.71 5.01
N GLU A 251 -9.69 -22.62 5.67
CA GLU A 251 -9.79 -24.07 5.50
C GLU A 251 -9.81 -24.75 6.87
N ILE A 252 -10.55 -25.86 6.99
CA ILE A 252 -10.60 -26.63 8.24
C ILE A 252 -9.22 -27.14 8.67
N SER A 253 -8.34 -27.51 7.71
CA SER A 253 -6.96 -27.91 7.99
C SER A 253 -6.18 -26.86 8.80
N PHE A 254 -6.52 -25.57 8.68
CA PHE A 254 -5.88 -24.50 9.45
C PHE A 254 -6.35 -24.41 10.90
N VAL A 255 -7.46 -25.06 11.31
CA VAL A 255 -7.88 -25.13 12.73
C VAL A 255 -7.42 -26.40 13.44
N PHE A 256 -7.10 -27.45 12.70
CA PHE A 256 -6.54 -28.70 13.22
C PHE A 256 -5.02 -28.58 13.47
N ASN A 257 -4.64 -27.73 14.42
CA ASN A 257 -3.24 -27.44 14.75
C ASN A 257 -3.01 -27.31 16.27
N LYS A 258 -1.73 -27.32 16.69
CA LYS A 258 -1.33 -27.27 18.11
C LYS A 258 -1.73 -25.99 18.86
N TYR A 259 -1.84 -24.85 18.18
CA TYR A 259 -2.21 -23.56 18.78
C TYR A 259 -3.72 -23.48 19.07
N THR A 260 -4.55 -24.13 18.26
CA THR A 260 -6.00 -24.21 18.48
C THR A 260 -6.37 -25.29 19.50
N LEU A 261 -5.73 -26.46 19.43
CA LEU A 261 -6.10 -27.63 20.26
C LEU A 261 -5.35 -27.68 21.59
N GLY A 262 -4.05 -27.34 21.59
CA GLY A 262 -3.11 -27.52 22.70
C GLY A 262 -2.30 -28.81 22.55
N GLU A 263 -1.07 -28.83 23.06
CA GLU A 263 -0.16 -29.98 22.93
C GLU A 263 -0.68 -31.22 23.69
N GLU A 264 -1.37 -31.03 24.82
CA GLU A 264 -2.05 -32.09 25.58
C GLU A 264 -3.08 -32.86 24.73
N CYS A 265 -3.76 -32.19 23.80
CA CYS A 265 -4.70 -32.83 22.87
C CYS A 265 -3.95 -33.75 21.91
N LEU A 266 -2.90 -33.22 21.25
CA LEU A 266 -2.18 -33.95 20.22
C LEU A 266 -1.38 -35.14 20.78
N GLN A 267 -0.79 -34.98 21.96
CA GLN A 267 -0.13 -36.07 22.68
C GLN A 267 -1.13 -37.16 23.11
N ARG A 268 -2.34 -36.78 23.56
CA ARG A 268 -3.41 -37.74 23.89
C ARG A 268 -3.96 -38.48 22.66
N LEU A 269 -3.94 -37.85 21.50
CA LEU A 269 -4.23 -38.48 20.20
C LEU A 269 -3.08 -39.36 19.67
N GLY A 270 -1.92 -39.37 20.35
CA GLY A 270 -0.78 -40.23 20.03
C GLY A 270 0.29 -39.60 19.12
N PHE A 271 0.22 -38.30 18.85
CA PHE A 271 1.17 -37.61 17.97
C PHE A 271 2.36 -37.00 18.73
N THR A 272 3.56 -37.09 18.14
CA THR A 272 4.80 -36.63 18.78
C THR A 272 5.07 -35.15 18.50
N PRO A 273 5.89 -34.47 19.34
CA PRO A 273 6.27 -33.07 19.11
C PRO A 273 6.92 -32.83 17.75
N GLU A 274 7.67 -33.79 17.22
CA GLU A 274 8.33 -33.69 15.92
C GLU A 274 7.30 -33.61 14.78
N GLN A 275 6.18 -34.31 14.91
CA GLN A 275 5.08 -34.28 13.94
C GLN A 275 4.32 -32.95 14.01
N TYR A 276 3.83 -32.56 15.20
CA TYR A 276 2.98 -31.38 15.32
C TYR A 276 3.73 -30.03 15.33
N ASN A 277 5.07 -30.06 15.25
CA ASN A 277 5.89 -28.87 14.96
C ASN A 277 6.36 -28.80 13.49
N ASP A 278 6.11 -29.82 12.65
CA ASP A 278 6.35 -29.71 11.22
C ASP A 278 5.23 -28.90 10.55
N PHE A 279 5.61 -27.85 9.82
CA PHE A 279 4.69 -27.00 9.05
C PHE A 279 4.12 -27.70 7.81
N GLU A 280 4.73 -28.81 7.39
CA GLU A 280 4.34 -29.62 6.23
C GLU A 280 3.51 -30.86 6.61
N TRP A 281 3.15 -31.02 7.90
CA TRP A 281 2.35 -32.13 8.44
C TRP A 281 0.87 -31.76 8.62
N SER A 282 -0.02 -32.74 8.39
CA SER A 282 -1.47 -32.57 8.41
C SER A 282 -2.12 -33.50 9.44
N LEU A 283 -2.70 -32.90 10.49
CA LEU A 283 -3.39 -33.63 11.55
C LEU A 283 -4.60 -34.41 11.03
N LEU A 284 -5.29 -33.93 10.00
CA LEU A 284 -6.47 -34.61 9.44
C LEU A 284 -6.10 -35.89 8.68
N GLU A 285 -5.06 -35.83 7.84
CA GLU A 285 -4.50 -37.02 7.17
C GLU A 285 -3.93 -38.00 8.20
N ALA A 286 -3.26 -37.51 9.25
CA ALA A 286 -2.70 -38.34 10.32
C ALA A 286 -3.77 -38.99 11.22
N LEU A 287 -4.97 -38.40 11.32
CA LEU A 287 -6.15 -39.03 11.91
C LEU A 287 -6.81 -40.06 10.97
N GLY A 288 -6.34 -40.20 9.74
CA GLY A 288 -6.81 -41.17 8.75
C GLY A 288 -8.05 -40.72 7.98
N PHE A 289 -8.26 -39.41 7.79
CA PHE A 289 -9.22 -38.88 6.82
C PHE A 289 -8.54 -38.70 5.46
N THR A 290 -9.26 -38.98 4.38
CA THR A 290 -8.81 -38.76 3.00
C THR A 290 -8.99 -37.31 2.55
N ASP A 291 -8.26 -36.88 1.51
CA ASP A 291 -8.42 -35.55 0.90
C ASP A 291 -9.88 -35.24 0.51
N GLU A 292 -10.61 -36.24 0.00
CA GLU A 292 -12.01 -36.11 -0.42
C GLU A 292 -12.95 -35.87 0.77
N GLU A 293 -12.74 -36.56 1.88
CA GLU A 293 -13.49 -36.36 3.13
C GLU A 293 -13.17 -35.01 3.77
N ILE A 294 -11.90 -34.59 3.74
CA ILE A 294 -11.43 -33.29 4.21
C ILE A 294 -12.06 -32.18 3.37
N GLU A 295 -12.12 -32.32 2.04
CA GLU A 295 -12.72 -31.31 1.16
C GLU A 295 -14.24 -31.24 1.31
N ALA A 296 -14.93 -32.38 1.42
CA ALA A 296 -16.38 -32.42 1.66
C ALA A 296 -16.75 -31.79 3.02
N ALA A 297 -15.99 -32.06 4.07
CA ALA A 297 -16.15 -31.39 5.36
C ALA A 297 -15.85 -29.89 5.27
N ASN A 298 -14.81 -29.51 4.53
CA ASN A 298 -14.42 -28.11 4.35
C ASN A 298 -15.52 -27.28 3.67
N ASP A 299 -16.09 -27.80 2.57
CA ASP A 299 -17.16 -27.11 1.83
C ASP A 299 -18.43 -26.93 2.68
N TYR A 300 -18.73 -27.85 3.61
CA TYR A 300 -19.83 -27.67 4.57
C TYR A 300 -19.48 -26.65 5.68
N VAL A 301 -18.29 -26.73 6.26
CA VAL A 301 -17.90 -25.94 7.46
C VAL A 301 -17.50 -24.51 7.09
N CYS A 302 -16.57 -24.35 6.15
CA CYS A 302 -16.02 -23.07 5.70
C CYS A 302 -16.76 -22.50 4.47
N GLY A 303 -17.60 -23.30 3.80
CA GLY A 303 -18.34 -22.89 2.61
C GLY A 303 -17.54 -23.07 1.32
N THR A 304 -18.25 -23.23 0.21
CA THR A 304 -17.65 -23.33 -1.13
C THR A 304 -17.04 -22.02 -1.63
N MET A 305 -17.35 -20.89 -0.97
CA MET A 305 -16.97 -19.52 -1.31
C MET A 305 -17.52 -19.03 -2.66
N MET A 306 -18.50 -19.73 -3.23
CA MET A 306 -19.13 -19.43 -4.53
C MET A 306 -20.65 -19.61 -4.47
N LEU A 307 -21.34 -19.16 -5.53
CA LEU A 307 -22.78 -19.38 -5.74
C LEU A 307 -23.10 -20.30 -6.93
N GLU A 308 -22.10 -20.63 -7.75
CA GLU A 308 -22.21 -21.65 -8.79
C GLU A 308 -22.61 -23.00 -8.18
N GLY A 309 -23.74 -23.58 -8.62
CA GLY A 309 -24.23 -24.84 -8.07
C GLY A 309 -24.85 -24.76 -6.67
N ALA A 310 -25.13 -23.55 -6.15
CA ALA A 310 -25.84 -23.40 -4.89
C ALA A 310 -27.27 -23.97 -4.96
N PRO A 311 -27.73 -24.73 -3.96
CA PRO A 311 -29.07 -25.30 -3.95
C PRO A 311 -30.15 -24.20 -3.93
N MET A 312 -31.22 -24.39 -4.69
CA MET A 312 -32.31 -23.44 -4.97
C MET A 312 -31.95 -22.21 -5.81
N LEU A 313 -30.66 -21.90 -6.07
CA LEU A 313 -30.30 -20.78 -6.94
C LEU A 313 -30.58 -21.12 -8.41
N LYS A 314 -31.41 -20.31 -9.06
CA LYS A 314 -31.68 -20.43 -10.50
C LYS A 314 -30.48 -19.99 -11.34
N GLU A 315 -30.21 -20.69 -12.43
CA GLU A 315 -29.12 -20.36 -13.36
C GLU A 315 -29.29 -18.98 -14.01
N GLU A 316 -30.53 -18.53 -14.28
CA GLU A 316 -30.85 -17.21 -14.83
C GLU A 316 -30.36 -16.05 -13.94
N HIS A 317 -30.18 -16.29 -12.64
CA HIS A 317 -29.71 -15.29 -11.67
C HIS A 317 -28.20 -15.35 -11.40
N LEU A 318 -27.47 -16.36 -11.90
CA LEU A 318 -26.01 -16.44 -11.75
C LEU A 318 -25.25 -15.19 -12.24
N PRO A 319 -25.59 -14.57 -13.40
CA PRO A 319 -24.86 -13.38 -13.90
C PRO A 319 -24.92 -12.14 -12.99
N VAL A 320 -25.86 -12.09 -12.04
CA VAL A 320 -25.95 -11.02 -11.03
C VAL A 320 -24.80 -11.10 -10.02
N PHE A 321 -24.26 -12.31 -9.80
CA PHE A 321 -23.25 -12.61 -8.79
C PHE A 321 -21.85 -12.85 -9.36
N ASP A 322 -21.66 -12.71 -10.68
CA ASP A 322 -20.34 -12.82 -11.31
C ASP A 322 -19.39 -11.74 -10.78
N CYS A 323 -18.19 -12.15 -10.38
CA CYS A 323 -17.16 -11.29 -9.80
C CYS A 323 -15.99 -11.08 -10.76
N ALA A 324 -15.09 -10.13 -10.45
CA ALA A 324 -13.86 -9.88 -11.20
C ALA A 324 -12.94 -11.10 -11.31
N ASN A 325 -13.05 -12.06 -10.39
CA ASN A 325 -12.25 -13.28 -10.37
C ASN A 325 -13.14 -14.48 -10.03
N LYS A 326 -12.65 -15.69 -10.35
CA LYS A 326 -13.31 -16.96 -10.03
C LYS A 326 -13.46 -17.11 -8.52
N CYS A 327 -14.70 -17.35 -8.06
CA CYS A 327 -15.03 -17.46 -6.65
C CYS A 327 -14.69 -18.86 -6.08
N GLY A 328 -14.03 -18.89 -4.93
CA GLY A 328 -13.61 -20.13 -4.26
C GLY A 328 -12.66 -21.01 -5.07
N LYS A 329 -12.59 -22.30 -4.69
CA LYS A 329 -11.75 -23.30 -5.38
C LYS A 329 -12.39 -23.83 -6.67
N LYS A 330 -13.71 -24.01 -6.66
CA LYS A 330 -14.49 -24.74 -7.67
C LYS A 330 -15.16 -23.84 -8.72
N GLY A 331 -15.25 -22.53 -8.47
CA GLY A 331 -15.91 -21.58 -9.36
C GLY A 331 -15.20 -21.45 -10.70
N LYS A 332 -16.01 -21.33 -11.76
CA LYS A 332 -15.59 -21.22 -13.15
C LYS A 332 -15.97 -19.85 -13.73
N ARG A 333 -17.02 -19.21 -13.20
CA ARG A 333 -17.55 -17.94 -13.66
C ARG A 333 -16.74 -16.76 -13.10
N TYR A 334 -16.61 -15.73 -13.93
CA TYR A 334 -16.03 -14.42 -13.62
C TYR A 334 -16.42 -13.46 -14.75
N ILE A 335 -16.39 -12.16 -14.48
CA ILE A 335 -16.62 -11.13 -15.50
C ILE A 335 -15.36 -11.06 -16.38
N HIS A 336 -15.53 -11.27 -17.68
CA HIS A 336 -14.42 -11.20 -18.62
C HIS A 336 -13.80 -9.79 -18.68
N ALA A 337 -12.52 -9.68 -19.05
CA ALA A 337 -11.83 -8.38 -19.15
C ALA A 337 -12.59 -7.37 -20.02
N HIS A 338 -13.21 -7.83 -21.11
CA HIS A 338 -14.06 -7.01 -21.98
C HIS A 338 -15.29 -6.42 -21.26
N GLY A 339 -15.84 -7.07 -20.22
CA GLY A 339 -16.93 -6.53 -19.40
C GLY A 339 -16.45 -5.40 -18.48
N HIS A 340 -15.27 -5.55 -17.87
CA HIS A 340 -14.61 -4.46 -17.14
C HIS A 340 -14.40 -3.24 -18.06
N ILE A 341 -13.91 -3.48 -19.28
CA ILE A 341 -13.59 -2.44 -20.27
C ILE A 341 -14.85 -1.75 -20.81
N ARG A 342 -15.93 -2.49 -21.11
CA ARG A 342 -17.21 -1.90 -21.55
C ARG A 342 -17.90 -1.07 -20.47
N MET A 343 -17.80 -1.47 -19.20
CA MET A 343 -18.30 -0.63 -18.09
C MET A 343 -17.48 0.66 -17.93
N MET A 344 -16.16 0.60 -18.15
CA MET A 344 -15.34 1.81 -18.25
C MET A 344 -15.74 2.65 -19.47
N GLY A 345 -16.02 2.02 -20.61
CA GLY A 345 -16.44 2.69 -21.85
C GLY A 345 -17.77 3.43 -21.73
N ALA A 346 -18.73 2.89 -20.96
CA ALA A 346 -20.01 3.55 -20.70
C ALA A 346 -19.92 4.73 -19.72
N THR A 347 -18.86 4.82 -18.92
CA THR A 347 -18.69 5.86 -17.89
C THR A 347 -17.65 6.92 -18.26
N GLN A 348 -16.61 6.57 -19.01
CA GLN A 348 -15.53 7.48 -19.43
C GLN A 348 -16.02 8.72 -20.22
N PRO A 349 -17.03 8.64 -21.12
CA PRO A 349 -17.60 9.79 -21.82
C PRO A 349 -18.21 10.85 -20.91
N PHE A 350 -18.44 10.54 -19.62
CA PHE A 350 -19.04 11.42 -18.64
C PHE A 350 -18.08 11.83 -17.51
N ILE A 351 -16.77 11.66 -17.69
CA ILE A 351 -15.76 12.02 -16.68
C ILE A 351 -14.75 12.97 -17.33
N SER A 352 -14.43 14.06 -16.64
CA SER A 352 -13.46 15.05 -17.11
C SER A 352 -12.02 14.52 -17.00
N GLY A 353 -11.66 13.93 -15.87
CA GLY A 353 -10.46 13.10 -15.70
C GLY A 353 -10.61 11.67 -16.28
N ALA A 354 -9.82 10.74 -15.75
CA ALA A 354 -9.79 9.32 -16.13
C ALA A 354 -10.51 8.41 -15.10
N ILE A 355 -10.44 7.09 -15.32
CA ILE A 355 -10.96 6.05 -14.42
C ILE A 355 -9.78 5.21 -13.89
N SER A 356 -9.64 5.15 -12.57
CA SER A 356 -8.66 4.31 -11.87
C SER A 356 -9.31 3.02 -11.37
N LYS A 357 -9.75 2.18 -12.32
CA LYS A 357 -10.36 0.86 -12.10
C LYS A 357 -9.41 -0.24 -12.56
N THR A 358 -9.40 -1.34 -11.82
CA THR A 358 -8.67 -2.55 -12.23
C THR A 358 -9.47 -3.36 -13.25
N ILE A 359 -8.79 -3.81 -14.31
CA ILE A 359 -9.27 -4.84 -15.24
C ILE A 359 -8.59 -6.15 -14.83
N ASN A 360 -9.37 -7.09 -14.29
CA ASN A 360 -8.85 -8.37 -13.84
C ASN A 360 -8.75 -9.36 -15.01
N LEU A 361 -7.67 -10.14 -15.01
CA LEU A 361 -7.47 -11.28 -15.89
C LEU A 361 -7.08 -12.51 -15.05
N PRO A 362 -7.56 -13.72 -15.39
CA PRO A 362 -7.18 -14.95 -14.69
C PRO A 362 -5.70 -15.28 -14.91
N HIS A 363 -5.12 -16.14 -14.09
CA HIS A 363 -3.68 -16.46 -14.12
C HIS A 363 -3.23 -17.00 -15.48
N GLU A 364 -4.08 -17.81 -16.10
CA GLU A 364 -3.92 -18.44 -17.41
C GLU A 364 -4.01 -17.47 -18.61
N ALA A 365 -4.31 -16.17 -18.41
CA ALA A 365 -4.52 -15.23 -19.51
C ALA A 365 -3.27 -14.99 -20.38
N THR A 366 -3.50 -15.00 -21.68
CA THR A 366 -2.53 -14.97 -22.78
C THR A 366 -2.01 -13.56 -23.10
N VAL A 367 -1.06 -13.46 -24.04
CA VAL A 367 -0.55 -12.16 -24.52
C VAL A 367 -1.57 -11.50 -25.46
N GLU A 368 -2.31 -12.34 -26.19
CA GLU A 368 -3.37 -11.98 -27.13
C GLU A 368 -4.56 -11.34 -26.39
N GLU A 369 -5.05 -11.96 -25.30
CA GLU A 369 -6.10 -11.37 -24.45
C GLU A 369 -5.67 -10.05 -23.80
N ILE A 370 -4.38 -9.89 -23.47
CA ILE A 370 -3.82 -8.63 -22.99
C ILE A 370 -3.79 -7.57 -24.11
N SER A 371 -3.46 -7.97 -25.35
CA SER A 371 -3.47 -7.09 -26.52
C SER A 371 -4.88 -6.61 -26.85
N ASP A 372 -5.85 -7.52 -26.90
CA ASP A 372 -7.27 -7.23 -27.12
C ASP A 372 -7.84 -6.30 -26.03
N ALA A 373 -7.44 -6.51 -24.77
CA ALA A 373 -7.81 -5.63 -23.67
C ALA A 373 -7.30 -4.19 -23.85
N TYR A 374 -6.09 -3.98 -24.38
CA TYR A 374 -5.60 -2.65 -24.76
C TYR A 374 -6.33 -2.10 -26.00
N TYR A 375 -6.54 -2.93 -27.02
CA TYR A 375 -7.17 -2.51 -28.28
C TYR A 375 -8.62 -2.07 -28.09
N LEU A 376 -9.44 -2.86 -27.38
CA LEU A 376 -10.81 -2.50 -27.03
C LEU A 376 -10.86 -1.24 -26.15
N SER A 377 -9.92 -1.09 -25.21
CA SER A 377 -9.84 0.12 -24.38
C SER A 377 -9.57 1.38 -25.21
N TRP A 378 -8.71 1.28 -26.24
CA TRP A 378 -8.48 2.36 -27.20
C TRP A 378 -9.72 2.63 -28.05
N GLN A 379 -10.38 1.60 -28.59
CA GLN A 379 -11.61 1.74 -29.39
C GLN A 379 -12.75 2.44 -28.62
N LEU A 380 -12.88 2.19 -27.31
CA LEU A 380 -13.87 2.84 -26.44
C LEU A 380 -13.41 4.18 -25.86
N GLY A 381 -12.25 4.72 -26.28
CA GLY A 381 -11.75 6.03 -25.88
C GLY A 381 -11.32 6.13 -24.41
N LEU A 382 -10.86 5.03 -23.80
CA LEU A 382 -10.43 5.03 -22.40
C LEU A 382 -9.14 5.83 -22.20
N LYS A 383 -9.18 6.82 -21.28
CA LYS A 383 -8.02 7.68 -20.97
C LYS A 383 -6.98 7.00 -20.10
N ALA A 384 -7.33 5.88 -19.46
CA ALA A 384 -6.44 5.06 -18.65
C ALA A 384 -6.88 3.59 -18.73
N ASN A 385 -5.90 2.69 -18.68
CA ASN A 385 -6.09 1.24 -18.63
C ASN A 385 -5.10 0.67 -17.59
N ALA A 386 -5.62 -0.12 -16.64
CA ALA A 386 -4.84 -0.77 -15.59
C ALA A 386 -5.22 -2.26 -15.51
N LEU A 387 -4.47 -3.08 -16.25
CA LEU A 387 -4.61 -4.54 -16.24
C LEU A 387 -3.96 -5.16 -14.99
N TYR A 388 -4.59 -6.19 -14.44
CA TYR A 388 -4.03 -7.05 -13.40
C TYR A 388 -4.31 -8.53 -13.72
N ARG A 389 -3.26 -9.28 -14.06
CA ARG A 389 -3.34 -10.74 -14.20
C ARG A 389 -3.06 -11.41 -12.86
N ASP A 390 -3.87 -12.39 -12.47
CA ASP A 390 -3.65 -13.14 -11.24
C ASP A 390 -2.25 -13.81 -11.21
N GLY A 391 -1.66 -13.90 -10.02
CA GLY A 391 -0.30 -14.38 -9.81
C GLY A 391 0.83 -13.47 -10.32
N SER A 392 0.53 -12.31 -10.94
CA SER A 392 1.58 -11.42 -11.49
C SER A 392 2.35 -10.61 -10.45
N LYS A 393 2.03 -10.73 -9.15
CA LYS A 393 2.72 -10.08 -8.03
C LYS A 393 2.98 -11.06 -6.90
N LEU A 394 4.18 -11.00 -6.31
CA LEU A 394 4.65 -11.84 -5.20
C LEU A 394 3.85 -11.68 -3.88
N SER A 395 3.00 -10.65 -3.78
CA SER A 395 2.13 -10.42 -2.64
C SER A 395 0.84 -9.77 -3.12
N GLN A 396 -0.29 -10.38 -2.78
CA GLN A 396 -1.63 -9.86 -3.08
C GLN A 396 -2.31 -9.38 -1.78
N PRO A 397 -2.98 -8.21 -1.78
CA PRO A 397 -3.68 -7.72 -0.58
C PRO A 397 -5.01 -8.44 -0.33
N LEU A 398 -5.60 -9.02 -1.38
CA LEU A 398 -6.78 -9.87 -1.37
C LEU A 398 -6.46 -11.18 -2.11
N SER A 399 -7.06 -12.29 -1.68
CA SER A 399 -7.04 -13.56 -2.41
C SER A 399 -8.41 -14.24 -2.38
N THR A 400 -8.67 -15.07 -3.39
CA THR A 400 -9.82 -16.00 -3.46
C THR A 400 -9.46 -17.44 -3.09
N LYS A 401 -8.15 -17.75 -2.93
CA LYS A 401 -7.62 -19.10 -2.70
C LYS A 401 -6.49 -19.12 -1.66
N SER A 402 -6.23 -20.29 -1.08
CA SER A 402 -5.06 -20.58 -0.25
C SER A 402 -3.85 -20.92 -1.13
N ASP A 403 -2.68 -20.42 -0.74
CA ASP A 403 -1.39 -20.79 -1.35
C ASP A 403 -0.96 -22.21 -0.94
N LYS A 404 -1.68 -23.25 -1.38
CA LYS A 404 -1.19 -24.64 -1.24
C LYS A 404 -0.06 -24.87 -2.23
N LYS A 405 1.19 -24.88 -1.74
CA LYS A 405 2.29 -25.55 -2.42
C LYS A 405 1.92 -27.03 -2.57
N LYS A 406 1.57 -27.47 -3.77
CA LYS A 406 1.52 -28.91 -4.05
C LYS A 406 2.94 -29.47 -3.94
N LYS A 407 3.10 -30.54 -3.16
CA LYS A 407 4.22 -31.47 -3.33
C LYS A 407 3.97 -32.24 -4.62
N GLU A 408 4.42 -31.71 -5.76
CA GLU A 408 4.43 -32.49 -7.00
C GLU A 408 5.42 -33.64 -6.85
N SER A 409 4.89 -34.85 -6.71
CA SER A 409 5.65 -36.09 -6.71
C SER A 409 6.09 -36.40 -8.14
N ASP A 410 7.23 -35.84 -8.52
CA ASP A 410 7.76 -35.85 -9.90
C ASP A 410 8.05 -37.27 -10.42
N LYS A 411 7.01 -37.88 -10.98
CA LYS A 411 7.03 -39.13 -11.75
C LYS A 411 5.99 -39.06 -12.87
N THR A 412 6.33 -39.67 -14.01
CA THR A 412 5.47 -39.91 -15.18
C THR A 412 4.94 -38.69 -15.96
N THR A 413 5.84 -37.80 -16.39
CA THR A 413 5.78 -37.22 -17.76
C THR A 413 7.19 -36.90 -18.28
N ALA A 414 7.92 -37.92 -18.74
CA ALA A 414 9.30 -37.82 -19.22
C ALA A 414 9.49 -38.31 -20.68
N GLU A 415 8.42 -38.30 -21.48
CA GLU A 415 8.41 -38.63 -22.91
C GLU A 415 7.54 -37.59 -23.66
N THR A 416 7.78 -37.41 -24.97
CA THR A 416 7.08 -36.46 -25.86
C THR A 416 7.47 -34.96 -25.75
N LYS A 417 8.77 -34.66 -25.74
CA LYS A 417 9.31 -33.39 -26.32
C LYS A 417 10.65 -33.61 -27.03
N GLN A 418 10.57 -34.08 -28.28
CA GLN A 418 11.64 -33.99 -29.28
C GLN A 418 11.04 -33.54 -30.61
N GLN A 419 11.89 -33.04 -31.51
CA GLN A 419 11.57 -32.51 -32.86
C GLN A 419 10.69 -31.24 -32.87
N LEU A 420 11.36 -30.07 -32.94
CA LEU A 420 11.28 -29.14 -34.09
C LEU A 420 12.14 -27.90 -33.83
N VAL A 421 13.42 -27.97 -34.23
CA VAL A 421 14.30 -26.81 -34.48
C VAL A 421 15.18 -27.21 -35.66
N GLU A 422 14.97 -26.59 -36.82
CA GLU A 422 15.88 -26.67 -37.96
C GLU A 422 16.81 -25.45 -38.00
N GLU A 423 17.75 -25.45 -38.94
CA GLU A 423 19.03 -24.73 -38.85
C GLU A 423 19.00 -23.32 -39.47
N GLU A 424 19.70 -22.36 -38.85
CA GLU A 424 20.33 -21.24 -39.58
C GLU A 424 21.68 -20.81 -38.95
N GLY A 425 22.67 -20.52 -39.82
CA GLY A 425 23.63 -19.42 -39.59
C GLY A 425 24.78 -19.59 -38.59
N SER A 426 25.71 -20.55 -38.79
CA SER A 426 26.95 -20.66 -38.00
C SER A 426 28.01 -19.59 -38.34
N ASN A 427 27.83 -18.36 -37.86
CA ASN A 427 28.87 -17.32 -37.92
C ASN A 427 29.96 -17.55 -36.86
N ILE A 428 31.03 -18.25 -37.23
CA ILE A 428 32.23 -18.43 -36.39
C ILE A 428 33.04 -17.13 -36.36
N VAL A 429 32.93 -16.38 -35.26
CA VAL A 429 33.84 -15.27 -34.94
C VAL A 429 35.05 -15.83 -34.18
N ASP A 430 36.24 -15.54 -34.68
CA ASP A 430 37.51 -15.98 -34.08
C ASP A 430 37.80 -15.21 -32.78
N LEU A 431 37.53 -15.87 -31.64
CA LEU A 431 37.73 -15.33 -30.30
C LEU A 431 39.18 -14.91 -29.99
N GLY A 432 40.16 -15.32 -30.80
CA GLY A 432 41.56 -14.92 -30.65
C GLY A 432 41.91 -13.53 -31.17
N LYS A 433 40.95 -12.78 -31.74
CA LYS A 433 41.20 -11.47 -32.40
C LYS A 433 40.50 -10.26 -31.78
N LEU A 434 39.64 -10.45 -30.78
CA LEU A 434 38.93 -9.36 -30.11
C LEU A 434 39.85 -8.62 -29.12
N THR A 435 39.71 -7.30 -29.03
CA THR A 435 40.31 -6.53 -27.94
C THR A 435 39.61 -6.82 -26.61
N VAL A 436 40.26 -6.47 -25.49
CA VAL A 436 39.71 -6.69 -24.14
C VAL A 436 38.37 -5.97 -23.95
N GLU A 437 38.22 -4.79 -24.54
CA GLU A 437 37.03 -3.96 -24.46
C GLU A 437 35.86 -4.57 -25.25
N GLU A 438 36.08 -4.99 -26.50
CA GLU A 438 35.06 -5.68 -27.33
C GLU A 438 34.62 -7.01 -26.70
N LEU A 439 35.55 -7.74 -26.07
CA LEU A 439 35.26 -9.01 -25.42
C LEU A 439 34.43 -8.82 -24.14
N LEU A 440 34.68 -7.76 -23.35
CA LEU A 440 33.84 -7.38 -22.22
C LEU A 440 32.43 -6.98 -22.67
N ASP A 441 32.33 -6.17 -23.73
CA ASP A 441 31.06 -5.66 -24.24
C ASP A 441 30.16 -6.79 -24.82
N GLU A 442 30.76 -7.77 -25.49
CA GLU A 442 30.07 -8.97 -25.97
C GLU A 442 29.68 -9.94 -24.84
N VAL A 443 30.51 -10.08 -23.81
CA VAL A 443 30.13 -10.82 -22.59
C VAL A 443 28.97 -10.12 -21.89
N GLN A 444 28.97 -8.79 -21.78
CA GLN A 444 27.89 -8.01 -21.17
C GLN A 444 26.57 -8.20 -21.91
N LYS A 445 26.55 -8.15 -23.25
CA LYS A 445 25.37 -8.45 -24.07
C LYS A 445 24.84 -9.86 -23.81
N ARG A 446 25.72 -10.88 -23.81
CA ARG A 446 25.34 -12.28 -23.53
C ARG A 446 24.85 -12.50 -22.08
N VAL A 447 25.34 -11.72 -21.12
CA VAL A 447 24.88 -11.73 -19.72
C VAL A 447 23.51 -11.07 -19.53
N GLN A 448 23.17 -10.09 -20.36
CA GLN A 448 21.83 -9.48 -20.37
C GLN A 448 20.81 -10.34 -21.13
N ALA A 449 21.21 -10.95 -22.26
CA ALA A 449 20.36 -11.79 -23.09
C ALA A 449 20.11 -13.21 -22.51
N SER A 450 20.97 -13.71 -21.61
CA SER A 450 20.83 -15.06 -21.06
C SER A 450 19.78 -15.16 -19.95
N PRO A 451 18.77 -16.04 -20.07
CA PRO A 451 17.72 -16.22 -19.04
C PRO A 451 18.19 -17.02 -17.82
N ASP A 452 19.37 -17.64 -17.84
CA ASP A 452 19.87 -18.51 -16.75
C ASP A 452 20.96 -17.84 -15.91
N THR A 453 20.77 -17.84 -14.59
CA THR A 453 21.75 -17.33 -13.61
C THR A 453 23.07 -18.09 -13.58
N LYS A 454 23.18 -19.30 -14.16
CA LYS A 454 24.44 -20.08 -14.24
C LYS A 454 25.59 -19.28 -14.85
N LEU A 455 25.35 -18.47 -15.88
CA LEU A 455 26.39 -17.64 -16.51
C LEU A 455 26.88 -16.55 -15.55
N LYS A 456 25.95 -15.85 -14.88
CA LYS A 456 26.24 -14.82 -13.88
C LYS A 456 27.01 -15.38 -12.68
N ARG A 457 26.68 -16.59 -12.23
CA ARG A 457 27.42 -17.29 -11.15
C ARG A 457 28.85 -17.66 -11.56
N LYS A 458 29.08 -18.13 -12.80
CA LYS A 458 30.43 -18.44 -13.30
C LYS A 458 31.31 -17.19 -13.48
N LEU A 459 30.72 -16.06 -13.87
CA LEU A 459 31.44 -14.78 -13.94
C LEU A 459 31.75 -14.23 -12.54
N ALA A 460 30.83 -14.35 -11.59
CA ALA A 460 31.08 -13.97 -10.19
C ALA A 460 32.24 -14.75 -9.56
N SER A 461 32.47 -16.02 -9.94
CA SER A 461 33.63 -16.80 -9.50
C SER A 461 34.98 -16.39 -10.11
N ILE A 462 35.02 -15.39 -11.01
CA ILE A 462 36.26 -14.76 -11.51
C ILE A 462 36.63 -13.54 -10.66
N VAL A 463 35.67 -12.96 -9.92
CA VAL A 463 35.88 -11.78 -9.08
C VAL A 463 36.40 -12.22 -7.70
N GLU A 464 37.73 -12.28 -7.56
CA GLU A 464 38.37 -12.56 -6.27
C GLU A 464 38.13 -11.43 -5.26
N ARG A 465 37.85 -11.82 -4.00
CA ARG A 465 37.62 -10.87 -2.90
C ARG A 465 38.91 -10.11 -2.56
N ARG A 466 38.92 -8.79 -2.78
CA ARG A 466 40.06 -7.92 -2.45
C ARG A 466 40.26 -7.84 -0.93
N SER A 467 41.27 -8.53 -0.42
CA SER A 467 41.59 -8.57 1.02
C SER A 467 42.08 -7.21 1.54
N LEU A 468 41.63 -6.83 2.74
CA LEU A 468 42.02 -5.59 3.40
C LEU A 468 43.32 -5.77 4.21
N PRO A 469 44.20 -4.75 4.28
CA PRO A 469 45.37 -4.77 5.15
C PRO A 469 45.02 -4.90 6.64
N ALA A 470 45.85 -5.61 7.41
CA ALA A 470 45.66 -5.79 8.86
C ALA A 470 45.77 -4.49 9.68
N LYS A 471 46.40 -3.44 9.12
CA LYS A 471 46.37 -2.07 9.62
C LYS A 471 45.93 -1.17 8.48
N ARG A 472 44.83 -0.44 8.68
CA ARG A 472 44.09 0.33 7.68
C ARG A 472 43.82 1.76 8.15
N ARG A 473 43.47 2.63 7.20
CA ARG A 473 43.02 4.01 7.45
C ARG A 473 41.49 4.06 7.41
N GLY A 474 40.92 5.23 7.67
CA GLY A 474 39.48 5.44 7.85
C GLY A 474 39.20 6.49 8.93
N PHE A 475 37.95 6.94 8.99
CA PHE A 475 37.48 7.90 9.99
C PHE A 475 36.48 7.26 10.97
N THR A 476 36.12 8.01 12.03
CA THR A 476 35.04 7.66 12.95
C THR A 476 34.16 8.88 13.15
N GLN A 477 32.98 8.88 12.51
CA GLN A 477 32.03 9.96 12.62
C GLN A 477 30.97 9.62 13.67
N LYS A 478 30.84 10.50 14.67
CA LYS A 478 29.76 10.48 15.66
C LYS A 478 28.63 11.39 15.18
N ALA A 479 27.39 10.97 15.33
CA ALA A 479 26.22 11.82 15.18
C ALA A 479 25.15 11.46 16.22
N LYS A 480 24.14 12.32 16.39
CA LYS A 480 22.87 11.92 17.02
C LYS A 480 21.74 12.06 16.01
N ILE A 481 20.95 11.01 15.82
CA ILE A 481 19.70 11.04 15.04
C ILE A 481 18.56 11.02 16.05
N ASN A 482 17.74 12.08 16.08
CA ASN A 482 16.61 12.21 17.00
C ASN A 482 16.94 11.87 18.48
N GLY A 483 18.12 12.26 18.93
CA GLY A 483 18.64 12.01 20.29
C GLY A 483 19.38 10.68 20.50
N GLN A 484 19.26 9.70 19.59
CA GLN A 484 20.01 8.44 19.64
C GLN A 484 21.40 8.62 19.02
N ALA A 485 22.46 8.18 19.72
CA ALA A 485 23.83 8.36 19.26
C ALA A 485 24.30 7.18 18.40
N ILE A 486 24.85 7.51 17.24
CA ILE A 486 25.40 6.59 16.23
C ILE A 486 26.87 6.92 15.95
N PHE A 487 27.66 5.86 15.73
CA PHE A 487 29.07 5.93 15.34
C PHE A 487 29.27 5.15 14.05
N LEU A 488 29.55 5.86 12.95
CA LEU A 488 30.00 5.28 11.70
C LEU A 488 31.53 5.21 11.73
N ARG A 489 32.11 4.04 11.50
CA ARG A 489 33.56 3.88 11.25
C ARG A 489 33.80 3.32 9.86
N THR A 490 34.84 3.79 9.19
CA THR A 490 35.24 3.30 7.86
C THR A 490 36.57 2.56 7.91
N GLY A 491 36.79 1.67 6.96
CA GLY A 491 38.09 1.02 6.72
C GLY A 491 38.47 1.11 5.26
N GLU A 492 39.65 1.67 5.00
CA GLU A 492 40.15 2.03 3.67
C GLU A 492 41.25 1.07 3.18
N TYR A 493 41.29 0.88 1.87
CA TYR A 493 42.45 0.31 1.18
C TYR A 493 43.61 1.32 1.11
N SER A 494 44.80 0.87 0.70
CA SER A 494 46.01 1.69 0.60
C SER A 494 45.95 2.80 -0.47
N ASP A 495 44.93 2.76 -1.34
CA ASP A 495 44.63 3.75 -2.39
C ASP A 495 43.58 4.79 -1.95
N GLY A 496 43.06 4.71 -0.72
CA GLY A 496 42.01 5.59 -0.21
C GLY A 496 40.58 5.14 -0.53
N THR A 497 40.38 4.04 -1.27
CA THR A 497 39.03 3.52 -1.53
C THR A 497 38.44 2.83 -0.30
N LEU A 498 37.13 2.98 -0.10
CA LEU A 498 36.38 2.38 1.00
C LEU A 498 36.21 0.86 0.79
N GLY A 499 36.62 0.05 1.77
CA GLY A 499 36.49 -1.43 1.73
C GLY A 499 35.63 -2.05 2.83
N GLU A 500 35.31 -1.31 3.89
CA GLU A 500 34.43 -1.78 4.96
C GLU A 500 33.82 -0.61 5.75
N ILE A 501 32.69 -0.88 6.41
CA ILE A 501 32.01 0.04 7.33
C ILE A 501 31.60 -0.69 8.61
N PHE A 502 31.55 0.03 9.73
CA PHE A 502 30.97 -0.42 11.00
C PHE A 502 29.98 0.59 11.53
N ILE A 503 28.91 0.09 12.14
CA ILE A 503 27.82 0.88 12.72
C ILE A 503 27.67 0.47 14.18
N ASP A 504 28.10 1.34 15.10
CA ASP A 504 27.86 1.19 16.55
C ASP A 504 26.76 2.18 16.97
N MET A 505 25.82 1.71 17.81
CA MET A 505 24.67 2.51 18.26
C MET A 505 24.46 2.37 19.78
N ALA A 506 24.11 3.48 20.42
CA ALA A 506 23.97 3.56 21.87
C ALA A 506 22.51 3.56 22.32
N LYS A 507 22.21 2.77 23.36
CA LYS A 507 20.89 2.64 24.02
C LYS A 507 19.77 2.04 23.15
N GLU A 508 20.07 0.98 22.40
CA GLU A 508 19.07 0.26 21.59
C GLU A 508 18.90 -1.21 21.99
N GLY A 509 17.77 -1.80 21.58
CA GLY A 509 17.51 -3.23 21.75
C GLY A 509 18.45 -4.10 20.91
N ALA A 510 18.80 -5.27 21.45
CA ALA A 510 19.79 -6.18 20.83
C ALA A 510 19.50 -6.48 19.35
N THR A 511 18.23 -6.65 18.98
CA THR A 511 17.79 -6.90 17.60
C THR A 511 18.25 -5.84 16.61
N MET A 512 18.13 -4.54 16.95
CA MET A 512 18.49 -3.45 16.04
C MET A 512 20.01 -3.35 15.89
N ARG A 513 20.77 -3.48 16.99
CA ARG A 513 22.24 -3.54 16.95
C ARG A 513 22.75 -4.74 16.13
N SER A 514 22.16 -5.92 16.31
CA SER A 514 22.50 -7.11 15.52
C SER A 514 22.18 -6.92 14.04
N MET A 515 21.02 -6.34 13.70
CA MET A 515 20.62 -6.08 12.32
C MET A 515 21.55 -5.06 11.64
N MET A 516 21.90 -3.96 12.30
CA MET A 516 22.85 -2.98 11.77
C MET A 516 24.26 -3.56 11.61
N ASN A 517 24.71 -4.44 12.50
CA ASN A 517 25.99 -5.15 12.33
C ASN A 517 25.95 -6.10 11.12
N CYS A 518 24.91 -6.92 10.97
CA CYS A 518 24.73 -7.78 9.80
C CYS A 518 24.64 -6.98 8.49
N PHE A 519 24.01 -5.81 8.51
CA PHE A 519 23.97 -4.89 7.37
C PHE A 519 25.36 -4.33 7.03
N ALA A 520 26.09 -3.80 8.03
CA ALA A 520 27.44 -3.29 7.85
C ALA A 520 28.42 -4.34 7.29
N ILE A 521 28.34 -5.58 7.78
CA ILE A 521 29.08 -6.73 7.26
C ILE A 521 28.70 -7.01 5.79
N SER A 522 27.41 -6.97 5.45
CA SER A 522 26.93 -7.24 4.08
C SER A 522 27.43 -6.20 3.07
N ILE A 523 27.38 -4.90 3.42
CA ILE A 523 27.93 -3.82 2.59
C ILE A 523 29.44 -3.95 2.45
N SER A 524 30.15 -4.24 3.54
CA SER A 524 31.61 -4.45 3.54
C SER A 524 32.03 -5.63 2.64
N ILE A 525 31.27 -6.71 2.65
CA ILE A 525 31.48 -7.84 1.73
C ILE A 525 31.26 -7.39 0.28
N GLY A 526 30.19 -6.64 -0.01
CA GLY A 526 29.92 -6.10 -1.35
C GLY A 526 31.06 -5.23 -1.90
N LEU A 527 31.57 -4.30 -1.10
CA LEU A 527 32.73 -3.46 -1.45
C LEU A 527 33.99 -4.31 -1.70
N GLN A 528 34.22 -5.36 -0.90
CA GLN A 528 35.36 -6.28 -1.07
C GLN A 528 35.24 -7.21 -2.29
N TYR A 529 34.05 -7.38 -2.86
CA TYR A 529 33.80 -8.00 -4.16
C TYR A 529 33.67 -6.96 -5.30
N GLY A 530 34.08 -5.71 -5.07
CA GLY A 530 34.18 -4.69 -6.12
C GLY A 530 32.87 -4.04 -6.55
N VAL A 531 31.80 -4.13 -5.75
CA VAL A 531 30.56 -3.36 -6.02
C VAL A 531 30.86 -1.86 -5.83
N PRO A 532 30.56 -0.99 -6.81
CA PRO A 532 30.80 0.45 -6.68
C PRO A 532 30.02 1.07 -5.51
N LEU A 533 30.65 1.99 -4.78
CA LEU A 533 30.00 2.73 -3.70
C LEU A 533 28.82 3.57 -4.19
N GLU A 534 28.89 4.10 -5.42
CA GLU A 534 27.85 4.91 -6.04
C GLU A 534 26.52 4.15 -6.18
N GLU A 535 26.55 2.88 -6.59
CA GLU A 535 25.36 2.01 -6.61
C GLU A 535 24.75 1.88 -5.21
N PHE A 536 25.55 1.69 -4.16
CA PHE A 536 25.01 1.64 -2.80
C PHE A 536 24.43 3.00 -2.36
N VAL A 537 25.08 4.11 -2.70
CA VAL A 537 24.57 5.46 -2.38
C VAL A 537 23.22 5.71 -3.06
N ASP A 538 23.07 5.42 -4.35
CA ASP A 538 21.82 5.64 -5.08
C ASP A 538 20.69 4.67 -4.71
N LYS A 539 21.00 3.46 -4.21
CA LYS A 539 19.96 2.53 -3.71
C LYS A 539 19.54 2.79 -2.26
N PHE A 540 20.38 3.39 -1.43
CA PHE A 540 20.13 3.52 0.01
C PHE A 540 19.92 4.95 0.53
N ALA A 541 20.33 5.99 -0.21
CA ALA A 541 19.93 7.36 0.08
C ALA A 541 18.39 7.52 0.00
N PHE A 542 17.84 8.44 0.79
CA PHE A 542 16.42 8.78 0.91
C PHE A 542 15.48 7.64 1.35
N THR A 543 16.02 6.48 1.76
CA THR A 543 15.25 5.38 2.36
C THR A 543 14.63 5.80 3.69
N LYS A 544 13.35 5.44 3.89
CA LYS A 544 12.52 5.94 5.00
C LYS A 544 12.19 4.83 6.00
N PHE A 545 12.72 4.93 7.21
CA PHE A 545 12.35 4.11 8.38
C PHE A 545 12.94 4.71 9.65
N ASP A 546 12.31 4.47 10.80
CA ASP A 546 12.81 4.99 12.08
C ASP A 546 14.02 4.19 12.60
N PRO A 547 15.00 4.84 13.25
CA PRO A 547 15.06 6.25 13.65
C PRO A 547 15.24 7.25 12.50
N SER A 548 14.35 8.25 12.46
CA SER A 548 14.36 9.36 11.49
C SER A 548 14.25 10.72 12.19
N GLY A 549 14.57 11.82 11.50
CA GLY A 549 14.40 13.19 12.00
C GLY A 549 15.66 14.07 11.93
N PHE A 550 15.80 14.98 12.89
CA PHE A 550 16.93 15.90 12.98
C PHE A 550 18.23 15.19 13.35
N VAL A 551 19.36 15.68 12.80
CA VAL A 551 20.68 15.09 12.98
C VAL A 551 21.68 16.11 13.51
N GLU A 552 22.38 15.75 14.57
CA GLU A 552 23.60 16.43 15.02
C GLU A 552 24.80 16.00 14.16
N HIS A 553 24.99 16.68 13.02
CA HIS A 553 26.17 16.54 12.14
C HIS A 553 26.51 17.91 11.51
N PRO A 554 27.78 18.20 11.13
CA PRO A 554 28.12 19.43 10.43
C PRO A 554 27.33 19.60 9.11
N ASN A 555 27.42 18.64 8.19
CA ASN A 555 26.88 18.80 6.83
C ASN A 555 25.42 18.34 6.66
N ILE A 556 24.89 17.52 7.57
CA ILE A 556 23.56 16.88 7.44
C ILE A 556 22.71 17.26 8.64
N LYS A 557 21.63 18.02 8.42
CA LYS A 557 20.77 18.51 9.52
C LYS A 557 19.50 17.70 9.72
N SER A 558 19.09 16.90 8.72
CA SER A 558 17.97 15.97 8.81
C SER A 558 18.23 14.71 7.99
N THR A 559 17.59 13.60 8.37
CA THR A 559 17.65 12.32 7.65
C THR A 559 16.33 11.56 7.75
N THR A 560 16.06 10.70 6.76
CA THR A 560 14.87 9.84 6.73
C THR A 560 15.08 8.45 7.31
N SER A 561 16.32 8.05 7.61
CA SER A 561 16.68 6.84 8.36
C SER A 561 18.16 6.83 8.78
N ILE A 562 18.57 5.87 9.60
CA ILE A 562 20.00 5.56 9.85
C ILE A 562 20.78 5.35 8.54
N VAL A 563 20.21 4.56 7.63
CA VAL A 563 20.88 4.13 6.39
C VAL A 563 20.98 5.29 5.39
N ASP A 564 19.93 6.12 5.31
CA ASP A 564 19.96 7.39 4.59
C ASP A 564 21.10 8.30 5.08
N PHE A 565 21.26 8.48 6.40
CA PHE A 565 22.36 9.26 6.97
C PHE A 565 23.73 8.69 6.57
N ILE A 566 23.94 7.38 6.74
CA ILE A 566 25.22 6.72 6.45
C ILE A 566 25.61 6.92 4.98
N PHE A 567 24.72 6.63 4.02
CA PHE A 567 25.08 6.70 2.61
C PHE A 567 25.23 8.14 2.09
N ARG A 568 24.57 9.14 2.71
CA ARG A 568 24.89 10.55 2.45
C ARG A 568 26.29 10.93 2.93
N VAL A 569 26.70 10.49 4.13
CA VAL A 569 28.08 10.73 4.62
C VAL A 569 29.09 10.06 3.70
N LEU A 570 28.90 8.77 3.36
CA LEU A 570 29.83 8.05 2.48
C LEU A 570 29.88 8.64 1.05
N GLY A 571 28.74 9.09 0.50
CA GLY A 571 28.69 9.78 -0.79
C GLY A 571 29.37 11.15 -0.76
N TYR A 572 29.25 11.90 0.33
CA TYR A 572 29.94 13.17 0.51
C TYR A 572 31.46 12.98 0.61
N GLU A 573 31.93 12.12 1.53
CA GLU A 573 33.35 11.93 1.83
C GLU A 573 34.13 11.21 0.72
N TYR A 574 33.57 10.15 0.11
CA TYR A 574 34.29 9.32 -0.87
C TYR A 574 33.91 9.58 -2.34
N LEU A 575 32.74 10.17 -2.63
CA LEU A 575 32.31 10.49 -4.00
C LEU A 575 32.21 12.01 -4.26
N GLY A 576 32.46 12.86 -3.26
CA GLY A 576 32.33 14.32 -3.39
C GLY A 576 30.91 14.82 -3.65
N ARG A 577 29.89 14.01 -3.34
CA ARG A 577 28.48 14.31 -3.65
C ARG A 577 27.88 15.38 -2.75
N THR A 578 28.09 16.61 -3.18
CA THR A 578 27.60 17.85 -2.57
C THR A 578 26.07 18.01 -2.62
N ASP A 579 25.37 17.23 -3.47
CA ASP A 579 23.90 17.21 -3.58
C ASP A 579 23.20 16.51 -2.40
N LEU A 580 23.91 15.67 -1.66
CA LEU A 580 23.35 14.84 -0.59
C LEU A 580 23.30 15.54 0.78
N VAL A 581 24.04 16.63 0.94
CA VAL A 581 24.23 17.37 2.20
C VAL A 581 23.41 18.68 2.26
N HIS A 582 23.13 19.15 3.47
CA HIS A 582 22.36 20.37 3.71
C HIS A 582 23.25 21.61 3.91
N VAL A 583 24.50 21.41 4.35
CA VAL A 583 25.49 22.47 4.57
C VAL A 583 26.81 22.03 3.97
N LEU A 584 27.31 22.81 3.01
CA LEU A 584 28.64 22.68 2.43
C LEU A 584 29.61 23.49 3.30
N ASP A 585 30.42 22.81 4.10
CA ASP A 585 31.40 23.47 4.95
C ASP A 585 32.61 23.93 4.13
N LYS A 586 33.18 25.08 4.51
CA LYS A 586 34.45 25.55 3.97
C LYS A 586 35.60 24.77 4.62
N PRO A 587 36.69 24.48 3.90
CA PRO A 587 37.68 23.50 4.35
C PRO A 587 38.67 24.07 5.37
N GLU A 588 38.44 23.79 6.66
CA GLU A 588 39.48 23.82 7.71
C GLU A 588 39.39 22.58 8.62
N VAL A 589 39.73 21.41 8.07
CA VAL A 589 39.92 20.19 8.87
C VAL A 589 41.39 20.08 9.26
N MET A 590 41.77 20.73 10.37
CA MET A 590 43.03 20.44 11.07
C MET A 590 42.83 20.27 12.58
N ASN A 591 42.76 18.99 12.97
CA ASN A 591 43.19 18.43 14.25
C ASN A 591 42.46 18.78 15.57
N THR A 592 41.80 17.75 16.11
CA THR A 592 41.98 17.23 17.49
C THR A 592 41.84 18.16 18.71
N GLY A 593 40.80 17.90 19.50
CA GLY A 593 40.92 17.76 20.96
C GLY A 593 41.23 19.03 21.75
N ALA A 594 40.26 19.95 21.82
CA ALA A 594 40.30 21.13 22.69
C ALA A 594 38.88 21.58 23.09
N ASP A 595 38.00 20.64 23.46
CA ASP A 595 36.72 20.96 24.12
C ASP A 595 36.97 21.18 25.63
N ASP A 596 36.24 22.09 26.29
CA ASP A 596 36.39 22.53 27.71
C ASP A 596 36.25 21.44 28.81
N TRP A 597 36.32 20.16 28.47
CA TRP A 597 35.96 19.01 29.32
C TRP A 597 37.14 18.05 29.56
N ASP A 598 38.26 18.23 28.84
CA ASP A 598 39.44 17.35 28.87
C ASP A 598 40.59 17.86 29.79
N GLU A 599 40.42 19.00 30.49
CA GLU A 599 41.44 19.52 31.42
C GLU A 599 41.55 18.68 32.71
N VAL A 600 42.64 17.92 32.84
CA VAL A 600 43.07 17.30 34.10
C VAL A 600 44.35 18.00 34.57
N PRO A 601 44.40 18.57 35.80
CA PRO A 601 45.51 19.42 36.22
C PRO A 601 46.76 18.62 36.61
N SER A 602 47.79 18.67 35.77
CA SER A 602 49.15 18.21 36.10
C SER A 602 50.17 19.31 35.82
N GLY A 603 50.45 20.14 36.82
CA GLY A 603 51.45 21.20 36.71
C GLY A 603 52.88 20.66 36.71
N LEU A 604 53.66 21.05 35.70
CA LEU A 604 55.12 21.08 35.71
C LEU A 604 55.57 22.21 34.78
N GLU A 605 56.09 23.29 35.35
CA GLU A 605 56.50 24.49 34.63
C GLU A 605 57.77 24.25 33.81
N TYR A 606 57.89 24.85 32.61
CA TYR A 606 59.18 25.32 32.10
C TYR A 606 59.06 26.53 31.15
N ALA A 607 59.49 27.68 31.65
CA ALA A 607 60.10 28.82 30.96
C ALA A 607 59.43 29.40 29.68
N GLU A 608 58.68 30.47 29.91
CA GLU A 608 58.70 31.76 29.18
C GLU A 608 59.13 31.84 27.70
N LYS A 609 58.30 32.55 26.92
CA LYS A 609 58.70 33.89 26.42
C LYS A 609 57.50 34.81 26.21
N GLN A 610 57.50 35.95 26.92
CA GLN A 610 56.70 37.12 26.56
C GLN A 610 57.45 37.96 25.53
N GLU A 611 56.72 38.68 24.67
CA GLU A 611 57.09 40.06 24.30
C GLU A 611 55.84 40.96 24.37
N LEU A 612 56.05 42.26 24.57
CA LEU A 612 55.00 43.22 24.93
C LEU A 612 54.75 44.23 23.80
N SER A 613 53.48 44.48 23.46
CA SER A 613 53.05 45.78 22.93
C SER A 613 51.52 45.93 22.79
N SER A 614 50.88 46.57 23.78
CA SER A 614 49.70 47.48 23.62
C SER A 614 48.87 47.67 24.92
N VAL A 615 49.51 47.89 26.07
CA VAL A 615 48.77 48.34 27.27
C VAL A 615 48.25 49.77 27.04
N ARG A 616 46.94 49.97 27.18
CA ARG A 616 46.38 51.25 27.63
C ARG A 616 45.31 50.99 28.69
N VAL A 617 45.24 51.88 29.68
CA VAL A 617 44.78 51.54 31.03
C VAL A 617 43.90 52.65 31.62
N THR A 618 42.82 52.21 32.29
CA THR A 618 41.97 52.92 33.29
C THR A 618 41.23 54.21 32.87
N PRO A 619 40.26 54.74 33.66
CA PRO A 619 39.79 54.31 34.99
C PRO A 619 38.29 53.96 35.11
N SER A 620 37.91 53.56 36.32
CA SER A 620 36.60 53.00 36.69
C SER A 620 35.83 53.83 37.73
N SER A 621 34.51 53.77 37.66
CA SER A 621 33.57 53.87 38.80
C SER A 621 32.34 53.00 38.45
N GLY A 622 31.68 52.25 39.33
CA GLY A 622 31.77 52.15 40.80
C GLY A 622 30.57 52.86 41.45
N GLY A 623 29.58 52.18 42.04
CA GLY A 623 29.31 50.73 42.12
C GLY A 623 28.14 50.42 43.09
N ALA A 624 27.65 49.16 43.11
CA ALA A 624 26.60 48.63 44.02
C ALA A 624 25.17 49.25 43.91
N ALA A 625 24.07 48.59 44.31
CA ALA A 625 23.78 47.15 44.51
C ALA A 625 22.25 46.88 44.65
N THR A 626 21.89 45.60 44.70
CA THR A 626 20.68 45.00 45.33
C THR A 626 19.28 45.09 44.68
N GLN A 627 18.57 43.96 44.81
CA GLN A 627 17.15 43.67 44.51
C GLN A 627 16.29 43.96 45.81
N PRO A 628 15.04 43.45 46.10
CA PRO A 628 14.23 42.41 45.42
C PRO A 628 12.66 42.45 45.52
N ALA A 629 12.06 41.39 44.94
CA ALA A 629 10.95 40.55 45.49
C ALA A 629 9.44 40.98 45.46
N LYS A 630 8.72 40.29 44.54
CA LYS A 630 7.62 39.30 44.78
C LYS A 630 6.25 39.66 45.42
N ASN A 631 5.24 39.03 44.80
CA ASN A 631 4.02 38.38 45.37
C ASN A 631 2.85 39.21 45.91
N GLN A 632 1.63 38.84 45.48
CA GLN A 632 0.57 38.32 46.38
C GLN A 632 -0.47 37.47 45.63
N ARG A 633 -1.31 36.71 46.37
CA ARG A 633 -2.26 35.70 45.83
C ARG A 633 -3.40 35.41 46.83
N ALA A 634 -4.67 35.46 46.39
CA ALA A 634 -5.89 34.96 47.06
C ALA A 634 -6.97 34.72 45.97
N ILE A 635 -7.76 33.62 45.88
CA ILE A 635 -8.67 32.94 46.84
C ILE A 635 -9.93 33.79 47.08
N GLN A 636 -11.19 33.33 47.00
CA GLN A 636 -11.82 31.97 46.94
C GLN A 636 -12.71 31.87 45.64
N ALA A 637 -13.75 31.05 45.37
CA ALA A 637 -14.54 29.98 46.03
C ALA A 637 -15.14 28.98 44.99
N VAL A 638 -16.12 28.12 45.39
CA VAL A 638 -16.78 27.09 44.55
C VAL A 638 -18.31 27.07 44.77
N LYS A 639 -19.08 26.73 43.73
CA LYS A 639 -20.44 26.14 43.83
C LYS A 639 -20.64 25.05 42.77
N THR A 640 -21.54 24.12 43.03
CA THR A 640 -21.79 22.90 42.23
C THR A 640 -23.26 22.75 41.87
N GLU A 641 -23.53 22.45 40.59
CA GLU A 641 -24.75 21.78 40.13
C GLU A 641 -24.38 20.75 39.04
N THR A 642 -25.30 19.84 38.72
CA THR A 642 -25.02 18.62 37.94
C THR A 642 -25.62 18.68 36.52
N GLY A 643 -24.85 18.26 35.52
CA GLY A 643 -25.32 18.11 34.14
C GLY A 643 -24.27 17.43 33.26
N VAL A 644 -24.55 16.22 32.78
CA VAL A 644 -23.58 15.38 32.05
C VAL A 644 -23.16 16.00 30.70
N GLU A 645 -24.01 16.85 30.12
CA GLU A 645 -23.76 17.52 28.84
C GLU A 645 -22.58 18.51 28.88
N ALA A 646 -22.35 19.15 30.03
CA ALA A 646 -21.22 20.07 30.20
C ALA A 646 -19.85 19.37 30.05
N VAL A 647 -19.76 18.08 30.42
CA VAL A 647 -18.54 17.28 30.31
C VAL A 647 -18.19 17.02 28.84
N ASN A 648 -19.21 16.70 28.01
CA ASN A 648 -19.03 16.48 26.57
C ASN A 648 -18.72 17.78 25.81
N ALA A 649 -19.27 18.91 26.23
CA ALA A 649 -18.94 20.22 25.67
C ALA A 649 -17.49 20.64 25.96
N ALA A 650 -17.02 20.45 27.20
CA ALA A 650 -15.65 20.77 27.59
C ALA A 650 -14.61 19.89 26.90
N ALA A 651 -14.88 18.58 26.75
CA ALA A 651 -13.93 17.62 26.18
C ALA A 651 -13.48 17.99 24.75
N ARG A 652 -14.39 18.47 23.89
CA ARG A 652 -14.09 18.80 22.48
C ARG A 652 -13.10 19.96 22.31
N ASN A 653 -13.04 20.90 23.26
CA ASN A 653 -12.15 22.07 23.19
C ASN A 653 -10.80 21.87 23.91
N MET A 654 -10.53 20.68 24.47
CA MET A 654 -9.29 20.37 25.21
C MET A 654 -8.47 19.21 24.61
N GLN A 655 -8.75 18.81 23.36
CA GLN A 655 -8.17 17.60 22.74
C GLN A 655 -7.39 17.84 21.43
N SER A 656 -7.09 19.08 21.06
CA SER A 656 -6.36 19.38 19.81
C SER A 656 -4.85 19.04 19.84
N ASP A 657 -4.26 18.85 21.02
CA ASP A 657 -2.83 18.59 21.24
C ASP A 657 -2.56 17.31 22.06
N ALA A 658 -3.59 16.52 22.35
CA ALA A 658 -3.52 15.38 23.26
C ALA A 658 -2.89 14.13 22.59
N PRO A 659 -1.72 13.64 23.05
CA PRO A 659 -1.06 12.49 22.43
C PRO A 659 -1.78 11.17 22.74
N ALA A 660 -1.62 10.20 21.84
CA ALA A 660 -2.02 8.80 22.08
C ALA A 660 -1.08 8.15 23.11
N CYS A 661 -1.62 7.28 23.98
CA CYS A 661 -0.83 6.61 24.99
C CYS A 661 0.13 5.57 24.38
N ASN A 662 1.43 5.77 24.58
CA ASN A 662 2.51 4.86 24.13
C ASN A 662 2.42 3.42 24.67
N VAL A 663 1.56 3.12 25.64
CA VAL A 663 1.37 1.76 26.20
C VAL A 663 0.10 1.07 25.67
N CYS A 664 -0.96 1.81 25.31
CA CYS A 664 -2.25 1.20 24.95
C CYS A 664 -3.05 1.91 23.83
N GLY A 665 -2.46 2.89 23.14
CA GLY A 665 -3.07 3.62 22.03
C GLY A 665 -4.19 4.61 22.39
N HIS A 666 -4.82 4.48 23.57
CA HIS A 666 -5.91 5.36 24.00
C HIS A 666 -5.44 6.82 24.15
N ILE A 667 -6.25 7.79 23.70
CA ILE A 667 -5.92 9.22 23.77
C ILE A 667 -5.77 9.64 25.24
N MET A 668 -4.67 10.32 25.58
CA MET A 668 -4.39 10.72 26.95
C MET A 668 -5.12 12.02 27.30
N MET A 669 -5.66 12.12 28.52
CA MET A 669 -6.31 13.32 29.03
C MET A 669 -5.28 14.25 29.69
N ARG A 670 -5.32 15.55 29.39
CA ARG A 670 -4.43 16.54 29.99
C ARG A 670 -4.74 16.67 31.49
N SER A 671 -3.70 16.59 32.32
CA SER A 671 -3.76 16.52 33.79
C SER A 671 -2.73 17.47 34.38
N GLY A 672 -2.96 18.77 34.20
CA GLY A 672 -1.99 19.84 34.51
C GLY A 672 -1.03 20.07 33.33
N THR A 673 0.27 20.09 33.62
CA THR A 673 1.32 20.06 32.59
C THR A 673 1.44 18.69 31.92
N CYS A 674 1.20 17.62 32.67
CA CYS A 674 1.27 16.23 32.21
C CYS A 674 0.01 15.80 31.43
N TYR A 675 0.12 14.65 30.75
CA TYR A 675 -0.99 13.85 30.24
C TYR A 675 -1.12 12.54 31.03
N LYS A 676 -2.35 12.05 31.20
CA LYS A 676 -2.67 10.78 31.87
C LYS A 676 -3.62 9.95 31.03
N CYS A 677 -3.30 8.68 30.82
CA CYS A 677 -4.19 7.71 30.20
C CYS A 677 -5.23 7.24 31.23
N LEU A 678 -6.52 7.33 30.91
CA LEU A 678 -7.59 6.80 31.77
C LEU A 678 -7.71 5.28 31.69
N ASN A 679 -7.29 4.65 30.58
CA ASN A 679 -7.42 3.21 30.35
C ASN A 679 -6.36 2.39 31.12
N CYS A 680 -5.07 2.72 30.96
CA CYS A 680 -3.96 2.00 31.60
C CYS A 680 -3.25 2.77 32.73
N GLY A 681 -3.75 3.95 33.11
CA GLY A 681 -3.20 4.79 34.20
C GLY A 681 -1.87 5.49 33.89
N ASN A 682 -1.18 5.15 32.79
CA ASN A 682 0.14 5.68 32.45
C ASN A 682 0.16 7.21 32.28
N GLN A 683 1.29 7.84 32.56
CA GLN A 683 1.49 9.29 32.50
C GLN A 683 2.67 9.65 31.59
N GLY A 684 2.61 10.83 30.96
CA GLY A 684 3.65 11.31 30.04
C GLY A 684 3.54 12.81 29.78
N GLY A 685 4.60 13.42 29.23
CA GLY A 685 4.61 14.86 28.94
C GLY A 685 4.69 15.77 30.17
N CYS A 686 4.99 15.24 31.36
CA CYS A 686 5.47 16.07 32.46
C CYS A 686 6.85 16.64 32.11
N SER A 687 7.08 17.91 32.48
CA SER A 687 8.39 18.57 32.50
C SER A 687 9.19 18.17 33.74
#